data_AF-A0A243WBC5-F1
#
_entry.id   AF-A0A243WBC5-F1
#
_cell.length_a   1.000
_cell.length_b   1.000
_cell.length_c   1.000
_cell.angle_alpha   90.00
_cell.angle_beta   90.00
_cell.angle_gamma   90.00
#
_symmetry.space_group_name_H-M   'P 1'
#
loop_
_entity.id
_entity.type
_entity.pdbx_description
1 polymer ?
#
loop_
_entity_poly.entity_id
_entity_poly.type
_entity_poly.pdbx_seq_one_letter_code
_entity_poly.pdbx_strand_id
1 'polypeptide(L)'
;MQKLATALLLTLLSQPIFAQSDPAAKGAFPIRHQARQVAATSPTVKSQLDPNSRIGGNLQQLYQEWEGTGAARGGAAVRLQSTFPDLLVNPEKQTVLVRITAKDVAALQPLLVARGFAVTSDQSKLHFIEGLLPLRQLAPGTAGISSLAAQGLLGVRPVARPQNHAGKVQNQADYVLEASRVRNASPTGYDGTGTRIGVMSDSYNSLGTAPAGVASGDLPANVQVLQDVADGTDEGRAMLELVHDIAPGAGLAFSSVYQGEADFATQIRRLADPSLGNCKILVDDVSYFEEPMFQDGVIAQAVEEVTAQRGVVYFSSAGNTGSNSSEYITPGFVAATATSTGVLNFNPSGAVDTLQRFTIPRGQTFTMALQWSDPFYTTNGVKTDLDIYLKREDGTIVASSVDNNLGIQTPSELISYTNSSTGTVFDLVIRRRGNTADPARLKYISFNDQIATEYWTSSGTIVGHTAAASAASVAATPSYSRLTPETYTSKGSPIILFDALGNAITPTTRPKPDFSAVDGVSTSFFGSLTPDPKDGSLFFGTSAAAPNAAAVAALLRQAKPSLTPAQVIAQLKATAQDVNTPGFDELTGAGLINAYRAIFGNPTVAATPLLEAFDNTGLAQYWELTDRVAARTLVRSDFNPASAPGQLVLDNVFPYYGTLNGLATGTGTNEATLHLNLAAAPAGGFVLTFRQKKFAGETDEQMPATFTGTSATDGVAISVDGTNWYRLVDLTGTAATTTYQTVTVNLSQAAQAAGLTLAADTRIRFQRYGRGQVDSYASTRLGGRAFDDILVSGPTATAAPVPLFSSSVTADPICPGTAVQFQDASLYGATSYLWTFPGGTPASSTGSNPLVTYATAGSYAVTLQVTNTNGTATRTVSGLINVSAAPPIASFSVRQTPICPGGSLTFTNTSTQCPVSYQWSFPGGTPANSTSLSPTVTYATAGTYSATLTTTNTNGSTSKTFTVRVQTPTGLPYVENFASGLPSSWTVLNPDNTYTWGANASVVRKDGTTGPAAFMPFFDYSVTGQKDSLQTPILDLRNQGQAILHFDVAYAPISSNFNDSLAVDVYAACTTTRLGRVYIKSQQTGLGTTAARPTSTAAFVPTAADQWRQEDVSLSAYANQQIYLRFVAYNRFGNDLYLSNVRIDNTVLATTQAVAESPALQVYPNPVQSGATLTLQLPPVKGPATVQLVDAVGRTCWQAQVALTSAAATTYSLPSVRPAGIYVVLCRTADGQLFSRRVVVQ
;
A
#
# COMPACT_ATOMS: atom_id res chain seq x y z
N MET A 1 -61.90 -12.84 -20.08
CA MET A 1 -62.47 -11.58 -20.61
C MET A 1 -61.91 -10.42 -19.78
N GLN A 2 -61.96 -9.20 -20.34
CA GLN A 2 -61.97 -7.84 -19.71
C GLN A 2 -62.20 -7.73 -18.19
N LYS A 3 -61.83 -6.66 -17.45
CA LYS A 3 -60.92 -5.48 -17.57
C LYS A 3 -61.13 -4.64 -16.27
N LEU A 4 -60.09 -3.97 -15.72
CA LEU A 4 -60.18 -2.89 -14.68
C LEU A 4 -60.83 -3.27 -13.30
N ALA A 5 -60.69 -2.51 -12.19
CA ALA A 5 -59.58 -1.68 -11.68
C ALA A 5 -59.83 -1.24 -10.19
N THR A 6 -58.74 -0.91 -9.48
CA THR A 6 -58.61 0.06 -8.35
C THR A 6 -59.11 -0.24 -6.91
N ALA A 7 -58.25 0.13 -5.95
CA ALA A 7 -58.49 0.64 -4.58
C ALA A 7 -58.80 -0.30 -3.37
N LEU A 8 -57.72 -0.55 -2.62
CA LEU A 8 -57.51 -0.23 -1.19
C LEU A 8 -58.26 -0.96 -0.04
N LEU A 9 -57.41 -1.58 0.80
CA LEU A 9 -57.43 -1.72 2.27
C LEU A 9 -58.39 -2.70 2.99
N LEU A 10 -57.75 -3.80 3.41
CA LEU A 10 -57.62 -4.30 4.80
C LEU A 10 -58.54 -5.44 5.32
N THR A 11 -57.85 -6.32 6.05
CA THR A 11 -58.31 -7.37 6.99
C THR A 11 -58.97 -8.62 6.42
N LEU A 12 -58.29 -9.76 6.61
CA LEU A 12 -58.91 -11.01 7.03
C LEU A 12 -57.87 -11.88 7.77
N LEU A 13 -58.23 -12.31 8.97
CA LEU A 13 -57.52 -13.31 9.79
C LEU A 13 -58.03 -14.71 9.42
N SER A 14 -57.13 -15.69 9.24
CA SER A 14 -57.17 -17.00 9.93
C SER A 14 -56.21 -18.03 9.31
N GLN A 15 -55.31 -18.57 10.15
CA GLN A 15 -54.49 -19.79 9.96
C GLN A 15 -55.36 -21.07 10.16
N PRO A 16 -54.89 -22.34 10.00
CA PRO A 16 -53.48 -22.83 9.90
C PRO A 16 -53.18 -23.97 8.89
N ILE A 17 -51.89 -24.34 8.74
CA ILE A 17 -51.31 -25.71 8.94
C ILE A 17 -49.85 -25.80 8.37
N PHE A 18 -48.90 -26.21 9.24
CA PHE A 18 -47.55 -26.84 9.06
C PHE A 18 -46.84 -26.82 7.68
N ALA A 19 -45.53 -26.53 7.52
CA ALA A 19 -44.39 -26.94 8.36
C ALA A 19 -43.04 -26.21 8.03
N GLN A 20 -42.23 -25.98 9.08
CA GLN A 20 -40.74 -25.99 9.19
C GLN A 20 -39.81 -25.22 8.21
N SER A 21 -38.68 -24.63 8.64
CA SER A 21 -38.23 -24.04 9.93
C SER A 21 -36.82 -23.43 9.79
N ASP A 22 -36.66 -22.15 10.15
CA ASP A 22 -35.46 -21.43 10.69
C ASP A 22 -34.08 -21.52 9.97
N PRO A 23 -33.24 -20.45 9.98
CA PRO A 23 -32.55 -20.07 11.22
C PRO A 23 -32.39 -18.56 11.53
N ALA A 24 -32.66 -18.25 12.80
CA ALA A 24 -32.24 -17.13 13.63
C ALA A 24 -31.08 -16.23 13.16
N ALA A 25 -31.31 -14.91 13.27
CA ALA A 25 -30.30 -13.88 13.14
C ALA A 25 -30.17 -13.03 14.43
N LYS A 26 -28.91 -12.70 14.78
CA LYS A 26 -28.43 -11.54 15.56
C LYS A 26 -28.84 -11.43 17.05
N GLY A 27 -27.85 -11.20 17.93
CA GLY A 27 -28.08 -11.05 19.39
C GLY A 27 -27.02 -10.29 20.22
N ALA A 28 -25.72 -10.59 20.05
CA ALA A 28 -24.54 -9.74 20.35
C ALA A 28 -24.51 -8.88 21.67
N PHE A 29 -23.86 -7.70 21.64
CA PHE A 29 -23.53 -6.69 22.70
C PHE A 29 -22.37 -7.03 23.70
N PRO A 30 -21.53 -6.03 24.08
CA PRO A 30 -20.30 -6.19 24.86
C PRO A 30 -20.46 -6.10 26.39
N ILE A 31 -19.54 -6.78 27.07
CA ILE A 31 -18.49 -6.18 27.92
C ILE A 31 -18.80 -4.82 28.59
N ARG A 32 -18.75 -4.82 29.93
CA ARG A 32 -18.39 -3.65 30.76
C ARG A 32 -17.29 -4.05 31.74
N HIS A 33 -16.27 -3.17 31.88
CA HIS A 33 -15.42 -2.87 33.06
C HIS A 33 -14.84 -4.03 33.93
N GLN A 34 -13.60 -4.03 34.44
CA GLN A 34 -12.78 -2.95 34.98
C GLN A 34 -11.36 -3.50 35.31
N ALA A 35 -10.41 -2.64 35.73
CA ALA A 35 -8.97 -2.95 35.82
C ALA A 35 -8.46 -3.38 37.22
N ARG A 36 -7.33 -4.14 37.27
CA ARG A 36 -6.12 -3.78 38.06
C ARG A 36 -4.87 -4.66 37.86
N GLN A 37 -3.72 -4.02 38.13
CA GLN A 37 -2.28 -4.42 38.16
C GLN A 37 -1.98 -5.78 38.87
N VAL A 38 -0.84 -6.49 38.68
CA VAL A 38 0.55 -6.15 39.12
C VAL A 38 1.62 -7.16 38.61
N ALA A 39 2.77 -6.63 38.13
CA ALA A 39 4.19 -7.12 38.10
C ALA A 39 4.67 -8.48 37.55
N ALA A 40 5.86 -8.43 36.92
CA ALA A 40 6.80 -9.53 36.65
C ALA A 40 8.26 -9.04 36.84
N THR A 41 9.24 -9.94 37.07
CA THR A 41 10.67 -9.61 37.27
C THR A 41 11.63 -10.63 36.60
N SER A 42 12.87 -10.21 36.28
CA SER A 42 13.79 -10.84 35.30
C SER A 42 15.22 -11.13 35.83
N PRO A 43 16.04 -11.91 35.08
CA PRO A 43 17.52 -11.85 35.08
C PRO A 43 18.14 -11.77 33.64
N THR A 44 18.83 -10.72 33.16
CA THR A 44 20.21 -10.20 33.40
C THR A 44 21.35 -11.13 32.87
N VAL A 45 22.28 -10.72 31.95
CA VAL A 45 23.46 -9.83 32.14
C VAL A 45 23.94 -9.10 30.84
N LYS A 46 24.10 -7.77 30.93
CA LYS A 46 25.15 -6.81 30.45
C LYS A 46 26.04 -7.20 29.23
N SER A 47 26.39 -6.28 28.31
CA SER A 47 26.55 -4.81 28.45
C SER A 47 25.37 -3.97 27.97
N GLN A 48 25.02 -2.95 28.76
CA GLN A 48 24.20 -1.84 28.28
C GLN A 48 24.94 -1.15 27.13
N LEU A 49 24.24 -0.89 26.01
CA LEU A 49 24.54 0.31 25.22
C LEU A 49 24.42 1.48 26.19
N ASP A 50 25.48 2.25 26.38
CA ASP A 50 25.44 3.34 27.35
C ASP A 50 24.63 4.48 26.71
N PRO A 51 23.42 4.81 27.21
CA PRO A 51 22.60 5.87 26.65
C PRO A 51 23.20 7.26 26.94
N ASN A 52 24.19 7.35 27.84
CA ASN A 52 24.92 8.57 28.15
C ASN A 52 26.24 8.68 27.35
N SER A 53 26.60 7.66 26.57
CA SER A 53 27.81 7.67 25.76
C SER A 53 27.67 8.62 24.57
N ARG A 54 28.77 9.29 24.23
CA ARG A 54 28.84 10.21 23.09
C ARG A 54 28.96 9.50 21.74
N ILE A 55 29.08 8.17 21.73
CA ILE A 55 29.14 7.36 20.50
C ILE A 55 27.75 6.80 20.24
N GLY A 56 27.18 7.02 19.06
CA GLY A 56 25.83 6.56 18.70
C GLY A 56 25.68 5.04 18.76
N GLY A 57 24.48 4.56 19.08
CA GLY A 57 24.19 3.14 19.34
C GLY A 57 24.70 2.18 18.26
N ASN A 58 24.48 2.48 16.99
CA ASN A 58 24.93 1.65 15.86
C ASN A 58 26.47 1.53 15.80
N LEU A 59 27.22 2.53 16.28
CA LEU A 59 28.67 2.48 16.40
C LEU A 59 29.14 1.76 17.68
N GLN A 60 28.38 1.83 18.78
CA GLN A 60 28.62 1.00 19.96
C GLN A 60 28.41 -0.49 19.65
N GLN A 61 27.36 -0.83 18.89
CA GLN A 61 27.09 -2.20 18.42
C GLN A 61 28.14 -2.68 17.41
N LEU A 62 28.52 -1.83 16.45
CA LEU A 62 29.62 -2.11 15.51
C LEU A 62 30.94 -2.38 16.27
N TYR A 63 31.21 -1.65 17.35
CA TYR A 63 32.36 -1.88 18.21
C TYR A 63 32.25 -3.20 19.00
N GLN A 64 31.09 -3.49 19.61
CA GLN A 64 30.87 -4.72 20.37
C GLN A 64 30.99 -5.99 19.49
N GLU A 65 30.47 -5.97 18.25
CA GLU A 65 30.62 -7.06 17.28
C GLU A 65 32.09 -7.17 16.76
N TRP A 66 32.79 -6.05 16.59
CA TRP A 66 34.21 -6.02 16.20
C TRP A 66 35.16 -6.50 17.33
N GLU A 67 34.85 -6.18 18.58
CA GLU A 67 35.61 -6.63 19.75
C GLU A 67 35.33 -8.12 20.06
N GLY A 68 34.05 -8.52 20.09
CA GLY A 68 33.61 -9.89 20.41
C GLY A 68 34.04 -10.95 19.40
N THR A 69 34.39 -10.56 18.17
CA THR A 69 34.93 -11.47 17.15
C THR A 69 36.46 -11.63 17.19
N GLY A 70 37.16 -10.80 17.98
CA GLY A 70 38.61 -10.78 18.10
C GLY A 70 39.30 -10.22 16.84
N ALA A 71 39.91 -9.03 16.98
CA ALA A 71 40.36 -8.14 15.89
C ALA A 71 41.45 -8.68 14.91
N ALA A 72 41.72 -9.98 14.87
CA ALA A 72 42.79 -10.62 14.10
C ALA A 72 42.40 -11.89 13.29
N ARG A 73 41.11 -12.26 13.18
CA ARG A 73 40.68 -13.43 12.39
C ARG A 73 39.98 -13.04 11.07
N GLY A 74 40.53 -13.53 9.95
CA GLY A 74 40.19 -13.10 8.58
C GLY A 74 38.76 -13.35 8.06
N GLY A 75 37.82 -13.74 8.91
CA GLY A 75 36.38 -13.82 8.59
C GLY A 75 35.54 -12.64 9.11
N ALA A 76 36.07 -11.83 10.03
CA ALA A 76 35.33 -10.74 10.67
C ALA A 76 34.91 -9.62 9.69
N ALA A 77 35.70 -9.41 8.63
CA ALA A 77 35.50 -8.34 7.67
C ALA A 77 34.16 -8.42 6.91
N VAL A 78 33.82 -9.62 6.41
CA VAL A 78 32.56 -9.87 5.69
C VAL A 78 31.38 -9.77 6.65
N ARG A 79 31.55 -10.29 7.89
CA ARG A 79 30.51 -10.26 8.93
C ARG A 79 30.12 -8.83 9.29
N LEU A 80 31.07 -7.96 9.59
CA LEU A 80 30.79 -6.57 9.98
C LEU A 80 30.09 -5.77 8.87
N GLN A 81 30.47 -5.96 7.61
CA GLN A 81 29.83 -5.26 6.50
C GLN A 81 28.46 -5.84 6.10
N SER A 82 28.17 -7.11 6.43
CA SER A 82 26.82 -7.69 6.27
C SER A 82 25.88 -7.43 7.45
N THR A 83 26.42 -7.33 8.67
CA THR A 83 25.63 -7.00 9.89
C THR A 83 25.26 -5.51 9.93
N PHE A 84 26.07 -4.64 9.32
CA PHE A 84 25.86 -3.19 9.29
C PHE A 84 25.92 -2.64 7.85
N PRO A 85 25.01 -3.05 6.95
CA PRO A 85 25.11 -2.80 5.50
C PRO A 85 24.97 -1.32 5.12
N ASP A 86 24.21 -0.55 5.91
CA ASP A 86 23.96 0.87 5.69
C ASP A 86 25.14 1.75 6.11
N LEU A 87 26.10 1.20 6.87
CA LEU A 87 27.24 1.95 7.39
C LEU A 87 28.43 1.90 6.41
N LEU A 88 29.10 3.04 6.22
CA LEU A 88 30.33 3.13 5.43
C LEU A 88 31.56 2.61 6.22
N VAL A 89 31.55 1.31 6.52
CA VAL A 89 32.67 0.59 7.16
C VAL A 89 33.73 0.21 6.10
N ASN A 90 35.00 0.37 6.43
CA ASN A 90 36.15 -0.18 5.69
C ASN A 90 36.78 -1.31 6.55
N PRO A 91 36.49 -2.59 6.25
CA PRO A 91 36.93 -3.69 7.11
C PRO A 91 38.44 -3.95 7.08
N GLU A 92 39.10 -3.73 5.93
CA GLU A 92 40.53 -3.98 5.74
C GLU A 92 41.40 -3.02 6.55
N LYS A 93 41.03 -1.74 6.59
CA LYS A 93 41.71 -0.70 7.37
C LYS A 93 41.17 -0.57 8.79
N GLN A 94 40.15 -1.37 9.14
CA GLN A 94 39.42 -1.32 10.41
C GLN A 94 38.95 0.11 10.76
N THR A 95 38.30 0.80 9.81
CA THR A 95 37.72 2.14 10.01
C THR A 95 36.24 2.18 9.63
N VAL A 96 35.53 3.23 10.05
CA VAL A 96 34.15 3.53 9.63
C VAL A 96 34.00 5.03 9.43
N LEU A 97 33.23 5.45 8.42
CA LEU A 97 32.95 6.86 8.17
C LEU A 97 31.96 7.39 9.21
N VAL A 98 32.37 8.44 9.92
CA VAL A 98 31.59 9.05 11.00
C VAL A 98 31.56 10.56 10.90
N ARG A 99 30.47 11.15 11.40
CA ARG A 99 30.34 12.56 11.77
C ARG A 99 30.64 12.73 13.25
N ILE A 100 31.61 13.58 13.55
CA ILE A 100 32.05 13.96 14.89
C ILE A 100 31.60 15.38 15.17
N THR A 101 30.63 15.55 16.05
CA THR A 101 30.14 16.86 16.52
C THR A 101 31.02 17.36 17.69
N ALA A 102 31.40 18.63 17.68
CA ALA A 102 32.36 19.24 18.60
C ALA A 102 32.00 20.71 18.92
N LYS A 103 32.17 21.12 20.19
CA LYS A 103 31.99 22.53 20.62
C LYS A 103 32.85 23.49 19.80
N ASP A 104 34.10 23.11 19.55
CA ASP A 104 35.01 23.77 18.64
C ASP A 104 35.70 22.68 17.80
N VAL A 105 35.42 22.66 16.50
CA VAL A 105 36.00 21.70 15.56
C VAL A 105 37.48 21.99 15.31
N ALA A 106 37.88 23.25 15.20
CA ALA A 106 39.25 23.63 14.89
C ALA A 106 40.19 23.28 16.07
N ALA A 107 39.72 23.43 17.31
CA ALA A 107 40.45 22.99 18.50
C ALA A 107 40.47 21.46 18.66
N LEU A 108 39.39 20.75 18.29
CA LEU A 108 39.30 19.30 18.46
C LEU A 108 40.02 18.51 17.36
N GLN A 109 39.99 18.97 16.12
CA GLN A 109 40.50 18.29 14.92
C GLN A 109 41.95 17.76 15.05
N PRO A 110 42.94 18.52 15.57
CA PRO A 110 44.29 18.00 15.79
C PRO A 110 44.32 16.79 16.75
N LEU A 111 43.45 16.77 17.77
CA LEU A 111 43.33 15.70 18.77
C LEU A 111 42.63 14.44 18.22
N LEU A 112 41.77 14.61 17.21
CA LEU A 112 41.15 13.52 16.44
C LEU A 112 42.17 12.90 15.48
N VAL A 113 42.89 13.74 14.71
CA VAL A 113 43.92 13.28 13.76
C VAL A 113 45.04 12.53 14.49
N ALA A 114 45.47 13.01 15.66
CA ALA A 114 46.43 12.30 16.52
C ALA A 114 45.97 10.90 16.99
N ARG A 115 44.66 10.61 16.95
CA ARG A 115 44.07 9.28 17.23
C ARG A 115 43.86 8.41 15.98
N GLY A 116 44.27 8.92 14.81
CA GLY A 116 44.15 8.25 13.51
C GLY A 116 42.84 8.51 12.78
N PHE A 117 42.09 9.55 13.15
CA PHE A 117 40.94 10.02 12.38
C PHE A 117 41.41 10.70 11.08
N ALA A 118 40.94 10.23 9.93
CA ALA A 118 41.25 10.83 8.63
C ALA A 118 40.07 11.69 8.16
N VAL A 119 40.23 13.01 8.20
CA VAL A 119 39.19 13.98 7.83
C VAL A 119 38.79 13.84 6.36
N THR A 120 37.49 13.80 6.10
CA THR A 120 36.89 13.78 4.74
C THR A 120 36.04 15.02 4.45
N SER A 121 35.47 15.67 5.46
CA SER A 121 34.76 16.95 5.32
C SER A 121 34.82 17.74 6.63
N ASP A 122 35.10 19.04 6.56
CA ASP A 122 35.15 19.94 7.72
C ASP A 122 33.96 20.90 7.67
N GLN A 123 33.11 20.85 8.69
CA GLN A 123 31.94 21.72 8.84
C GLN A 123 32.03 22.48 10.18
N SER A 124 33.22 23.03 10.46
CA SER A 124 33.57 23.74 11.70
C SER A 124 32.58 24.85 12.09
N LYS A 125 31.98 25.55 11.13
CA LYS A 125 30.90 26.55 11.38
C LYS A 125 29.57 25.97 11.85
N LEU A 126 29.35 24.66 11.65
CA LEU A 126 28.19 23.89 12.11
C LEU A 126 28.55 22.92 13.23
N HIS A 127 29.70 23.13 13.88
CA HIS A 127 30.14 22.35 15.04
C HIS A 127 30.28 20.84 14.77
N PHE A 128 30.63 20.41 13.54
CA PHE A 128 31.03 19.02 13.28
C PHE A 128 32.10 18.85 12.19
N ILE A 129 32.72 17.66 12.17
CA ILE A 129 33.71 17.22 11.20
C ILE A 129 33.44 15.75 10.83
N GLU A 130 33.53 15.40 9.55
CA GLU A 130 33.34 14.04 9.05
C GLU A 130 34.68 13.45 8.63
N GLY A 131 34.83 12.14 8.85
CA GLY A 131 36.07 11.43 8.56
C GLY A 131 36.01 9.95 8.87
N LEU A 132 37.00 9.21 8.36
CA LEU A 132 37.17 7.80 8.64
C LEU A 132 37.81 7.66 10.03
N LEU A 133 37.06 7.08 10.97
CA LEU A 133 37.49 6.83 12.34
C LEU A 133 37.88 5.35 12.50
N PRO A 134 39.04 5.01 13.09
CA PRO A 134 39.40 3.64 13.40
C PRO A 134 38.41 2.99 14.38
N LEU A 135 37.96 1.77 14.11
CA LEU A 135 36.96 1.05 14.91
C LEU A 135 37.37 0.95 16.38
N ARG A 136 38.66 0.76 16.68
CA ARG A 136 39.21 0.78 18.05
C ARG A 136 38.91 2.07 18.84
N GLN A 137 38.70 3.20 18.16
CA GLN A 137 38.39 4.48 18.80
C GLN A 137 36.90 4.59 19.19
N LEU A 138 36.08 3.61 18.84
CA LEU A 138 34.69 3.49 19.31
C LEU A 138 34.58 2.85 20.70
N ALA A 139 35.71 2.50 21.33
CA ALA A 139 35.75 1.93 22.67
C ALA A 139 35.08 2.85 23.71
N PRO A 140 34.34 2.30 24.70
CA PRO A 140 33.70 3.09 25.73
C PRO A 140 34.70 3.77 26.67
N GLY A 141 34.28 4.88 27.28
CA GLY A 141 35.05 5.58 28.31
C GLY A 141 36.36 6.20 27.83
N THR A 142 37.41 6.08 28.64
CA THR A 142 38.72 6.73 28.43
C THR A 142 39.59 6.07 27.36
N ALA A 143 39.27 4.83 26.94
CA ALA A 143 40.03 4.09 25.95
C ALA A 143 39.74 4.52 24.50
N GLY A 144 38.54 5.07 24.24
CA GLY A 144 38.12 5.54 22.93
C GLY A 144 37.96 7.05 22.84
N ILE A 145 37.32 7.48 21.74
CA ILE A 145 37.23 8.89 21.35
C ILE A 145 36.40 9.71 22.33
N SER A 146 35.44 9.11 23.02
CA SER A 146 34.65 9.70 24.11
C SER A 146 35.50 10.34 25.21
N SER A 147 36.77 9.94 25.39
CA SER A 147 37.73 10.62 26.27
C SER A 147 37.89 12.12 26.01
N LEU A 148 37.63 12.58 24.77
CA LEU A 148 37.77 13.98 24.36
C LEU A 148 36.58 14.89 24.74
N ALA A 149 35.63 14.39 25.53
CA ALA A 149 34.43 15.14 25.93
C ALA A 149 34.74 16.49 26.60
N ALA A 150 35.77 16.54 27.45
CA ALA A 150 36.20 17.77 28.14
C ALA A 150 36.85 18.78 27.18
N GLN A 151 37.52 18.29 26.13
CA GLN A 151 38.14 19.08 25.05
C GLN A 151 37.13 19.48 23.97
N GLY A 152 35.84 19.25 24.19
CA GLY A 152 34.76 19.72 23.33
C GLY A 152 34.11 18.68 22.44
N LEU A 153 34.51 17.40 22.48
CA LEU A 153 33.76 16.35 21.76
C LEU A 153 32.32 16.26 22.29
N LEU A 154 31.34 16.45 21.41
CA LEU A 154 29.91 16.38 21.75
C LEU A 154 29.31 15.02 21.41
N GLY A 155 29.57 14.49 20.20
CA GLY A 155 29.00 13.22 19.76
C GLY A 155 29.66 12.64 18.49
N VAL A 156 29.52 11.33 18.27
CA VAL A 156 30.05 10.59 17.11
C VAL A 156 28.97 9.67 16.56
N ARG A 157 28.59 9.83 15.29
CA ARG A 157 27.55 9.03 14.60
C ARG A 157 28.02 8.60 13.20
N PRO A 158 27.51 7.51 12.60
CA PRO A 158 27.98 7.05 11.30
C PRO A 158 27.39 7.87 10.13
N VAL A 159 27.92 7.64 8.93
CA VAL A 159 27.43 8.16 7.64
C VAL A 159 27.03 7.00 6.72
N ALA A 160 25.93 7.15 5.97
CA ALA A 160 25.27 6.06 5.22
C ALA A 160 25.43 6.13 3.68
N ARG A 161 25.02 5.06 2.97
CA ARG A 161 25.17 4.87 1.50
C ARG A 161 23.90 5.28 0.70
N PRO A 162 24.03 5.88 -0.50
CA PRO A 162 22.89 6.21 -1.39
C PRO A 162 22.81 5.34 -2.68
N GLN A 163 21.63 5.25 -3.32
CA GLN A 163 21.31 4.96 -4.75
C GLN A 163 19.80 5.24 -5.01
N ASN A 164 19.37 5.43 -6.27
CA ASN A 164 18.07 6.08 -6.64
C ASN A 164 17.17 5.21 -7.55
N HIS A 165 15.84 5.38 -7.49
CA HIS A 165 14.85 5.36 -8.59
C HIS A 165 13.52 6.02 -8.12
N ALA A 166 12.59 6.31 -9.05
CA ALA A 166 11.35 7.07 -8.80
C ALA A 166 10.16 6.21 -8.30
N GLY A 167 9.13 6.90 -7.77
CA GLY A 167 7.91 6.40 -7.13
C GLY A 167 7.26 5.15 -7.73
N LYS A 168 6.65 4.34 -6.85
CA LYS A 168 5.84 3.18 -7.22
C LYS A 168 4.37 3.54 -7.45
N VAL A 169 3.83 4.49 -6.71
CA VAL A 169 2.41 4.84 -6.73
C VAL A 169 2.18 6.10 -7.58
N GLN A 170 0.98 6.26 -8.13
CA GLN A 170 0.57 7.47 -8.85
C GLN A 170 -0.70 8.08 -8.24
N ASN A 171 -0.55 9.13 -7.44
CA ASN A 171 -1.65 9.96 -6.91
C ASN A 171 -2.55 10.45 -8.06
N GLN A 172 -3.83 10.10 -8.02
CA GLN A 172 -4.78 10.41 -9.09
C GLN A 172 -5.22 11.88 -9.11
N ALA A 173 -5.04 12.61 -8.01
CA ALA A 173 -5.21 14.07 -8.01
C ALA A 173 -4.26 14.75 -9.02
N ASP A 174 -3.14 14.12 -9.38
CA ASP A 174 -2.16 14.66 -10.31
C ASP A 174 -2.71 14.95 -11.72
N TYR A 175 -3.54 14.04 -12.26
CA TYR A 175 -4.22 14.30 -13.54
C TYR A 175 -5.58 14.98 -13.33
N VAL A 176 -6.30 14.71 -12.23
CA VAL A 176 -7.61 15.34 -11.96
C VAL A 176 -7.50 16.85 -11.78
N LEU A 177 -6.42 17.33 -11.14
CA LEU A 177 -6.13 18.75 -10.92
C LEU A 177 -5.30 19.39 -12.05
N GLU A 178 -5.00 18.64 -13.13
CA GLU A 178 -4.07 19.01 -14.22
C GLU A 178 -2.64 19.37 -13.77
N ALA A 179 -2.17 18.86 -12.63
CA ALA A 179 -0.81 19.11 -12.13
C ALA A 179 0.27 18.46 -13.01
N SER A 180 0.02 17.29 -13.58
CA SER A 180 0.89 16.67 -14.59
C SER A 180 1.10 17.58 -15.81
N ARG A 181 0.03 18.23 -16.28
CA ARG A 181 0.07 19.20 -17.40
C ARG A 181 0.89 20.45 -17.03
N VAL A 182 0.87 20.86 -15.76
CA VAL A 182 1.73 21.94 -15.23
C VAL A 182 3.20 21.52 -15.22
N ARG A 183 3.54 20.32 -14.73
CA ARG A 183 4.92 19.81 -14.74
C ARG A 183 5.47 19.64 -16.16
N ASN A 184 4.62 19.27 -17.13
CA ASN A 184 5.02 19.09 -18.53
C ASN A 184 5.01 20.40 -19.36
N ALA A 185 4.77 21.56 -18.74
CA ALA A 185 4.77 22.84 -19.45
C ALA A 185 6.19 23.36 -19.75
N SER A 186 6.62 23.25 -21.01
CA SER A 186 7.89 23.77 -21.53
C SER A 186 8.04 25.30 -21.31
N PRO A 187 9.25 25.84 -20.99
CA PRO A 187 10.57 25.21 -21.10
C PRO A 187 11.17 24.65 -19.79
N THR A 188 10.50 24.75 -18.63
CA THR A 188 11.06 24.27 -17.35
C THR A 188 10.12 23.42 -16.50
N GLY A 189 8.82 23.40 -16.79
CA GLY A 189 7.81 22.88 -15.88
C GLY A 189 7.70 23.69 -14.58
N TYR A 190 6.72 23.35 -13.75
CA TYR A 190 6.67 23.72 -12.34
C TYR A 190 6.39 22.47 -11.50
N ASP A 191 7.35 22.12 -10.64
CA ASP A 191 7.43 20.90 -9.82
C ASP A 191 7.40 21.18 -8.30
N GLY A 192 7.24 22.44 -7.89
CA GLY A 192 7.30 22.91 -6.51
C GLY A 192 8.69 23.39 -6.05
N THR A 193 9.73 23.27 -6.88
CA THR A 193 11.10 23.66 -6.52
C THR A 193 11.19 25.10 -6.00
N GLY A 194 11.91 25.27 -4.89
CA GLY A 194 12.07 26.56 -4.20
C GLY A 194 11.00 26.87 -3.15
N THR A 195 9.92 26.08 -3.09
CA THR A 195 8.93 26.10 -2.00
C THR A 195 9.17 24.95 -1.03
N ARG A 196 8.89 25.15 0.26
CA ARG A 196 8.85 24.08 1.27
C ARG A 196 7.47 24.01 1.90
N ILE A 197 6.93 22.80 1.99
CA ILE A 197 5.59 22.48 2.52
C ILE A 197 5.78 21.76 3.86
N GLY A 198 5.10 22.23 4.89
CA GLY A 198 5.05 21.59 6.21
C GLY A 198 3.71 20.89 6.41
N VAL A 199 3.73 19.58 6.60
CA VAL A 199 2.56 18.74 6.90
C VAL A 199 2.44 18.55 8.41
N MET A 200 1.21 18.63 8.93
CA MET A 200 0.86 18.43 10.33
C MET A 200 -0.26 17.41 10.44
N SER A 201 -0.01 16.31 11.16
CA SER A 201 -0.95 15.19 11.32
C SER A 201 -0.57 14.38 12.57
N ASP A 202 -0.91 13.10 12.63
CA ASP A 202 -0.65 12.21 13.77
C ASP A 202 0.84 11.83 13.88
N SER A 203 1.42 11.17 12.88
CA SER A 203 2.82 10.74 12.82
C SER A 203 3.39 10.66 11.41
N TYR A 204 4.69 10.42 11.33
CA TYR A 204 5.41 10.20 10.07
C TYR A 204 6.07 8.82 9.98
N ASN A 205 6.67 8.33 11.07
CA ASN A 205 7.37 7.04 11.06
C ASN A 205 7.19 6.24 12.36
N SER A 206 6.02 6.35 13.00
CA SER A 206 5.61 5.45 14.10
C SER A 206 5.60 3.98 13.64
N LEU A 207 5.20 3.71 12.39
CA LEU A 207 5.18 2.35 11.84
C LEU A 207 6.57 1.86 11.36
N GLY A 208 7.59 2.72 11.40
CA GLY A 208 8.96 2.38 10.98
C GLY A 208 9.16 2.16 9.47
N THR A 209 8.15 2.44 8.64
CA THR A 209 8.12 2.12 7.20
C THR A 209 8.43 3.31 6.28
N ALA A 210 8.70 4.51 6.78
CA ALA A 210 9.11 5.66 5.96
C ALA A 210 10.33 5.40 5.05
N PRO A 211 11.36 4.61 5.45
CA PRO A 211 12.44 4.21 4.54
C PRO A 211 11.96 3.40 3.34
N ALA A 212 10.82 2.69 3.44
CA ALA A 212 10.22 1.98 2.32
C ALA A 212 9.62 2.96 1.30
N GLY A 213 8.89 3.99 1.75
CA GLY A 213 8.39 5.08 0.90
C GLY A 213 9.50 5.88 0.21
N VAL A 214 10.63 6.10 0.89
CA VAL A 214 11.82 6.70 0.28
C VAL A 214 12.49 5.75 -0.73
N ALA A 215 12.50 4.45 -0.48
CA ALA A 215 13.10 3.45 -1.36
C ALA A 215 12.22 3.08 -2.57
N SER A 216 10.90 3.23 -2.47
CA SER A 216 9.99 3.20 -3.62
C SER A 216 10.00 4.51 -4.40
N GLY A 217 10.36 5.63 -3.76
CA GLY A 217 10.37 6.96 -4.36
C GLY A 217 9.04 7.72 -4.21
N ASP A 218 8.11 7.21 -3.40
CA ASP A 218 6.86 7.87 -3.04
C ASP A 218 7.13 9.01 -2.01
N LEU A 219 8.31 9.02 -1.38
CA LEU A 219 8.82 10.10 -0.53
C LEU A 219 10.22 10.56 -0.94
N PRO A 220 10.54 11.86 -0.79
CA PRO A 220 11.89 12.34 -0.97
C PRO A 220 12.77 11.97 0.25
N ALA A 221 14.04 11.65 0.01
CA ALA A 221 14.97 11.23 1.06
C ALA A 221 15.31 12.33 2.12
N ASN A 222 14.76 13.54 2.00
CA ASN A 222 15.10 14.70 2.82
C ASN A 222 13.88 15.38 3.49
N VAL A 223 12.80 14.63 3.77
CA VAL A 223 11.71 15.09 4.64
C VAL A 223 12.27 15.55 6.00
N GLN A 224 11.96 16.77 6.39
CA GLN A 224 12.41 17.35 7.65
C GLN A 224 11.37 17.14 8.75
N VAL A 225 11.57 16.13 9.59
CA VAL A 225 10.72 15.87 10.77
C VAL A 225 11.14 16.79 11.93
N LEU A 226 10.25 17.69 12.37
CA LEU A 226 10.46 18.56 13.54
C LEU A 226 9.92 17.96 14.85
N GLN A 227 8.95 17.05 14.73
CA GLN A 227 8.31 16.30 15.81
C GLN A 227 7.60 15.08 15.21
N ASP A 228 7.63 13.97 15.94
CA ASP A 228 6.92 12.73 15.61
C ASP A 228 6.49 12.05 16.91
N VAL A 229 5.57 11.10 16.86
CA VAL A 229 5.10 10.31 18.02
C VAL A 229 5.41 8.83 17.83
N ALA A 230 5.22 8.03 18.89
CA ALA A 230 5.51 6.59 18.87
C ALA A 230 4.31 5.74 18.44
N ASP A 231 3.08 6.18 18.76
CA ASP A 231 1.85 5.39 18.66
C ASP A 231 0.89 5.93 17.58
N GLY A 232 1.41 6.52 16.50
CA GLY A 232 0.63 7.04 15.37
C GLY A 232 0.46 6.02 14.23
N THR A 233 -0.37 6.41 13.27
CA THR A 233 -0.80 5.62 12.10
C THR A 233 -0.02 5.94 10.82
N ASP A 234 0.82 6.96 10.89
CA ASP A 234 1.58 7.59 9.79
C ASP A 234 0.71 8.31 8.74
N GLU A 235 -0.50 8.78 9.09
CA GLU A 235 -1.36 9.56 8.19
C GLU A 235 -0.61 10.79 7.63
N GLY A 236 0.19 11.45 8.47
CA GLY A 236 1.06 12.55 8.08
C GLY A 236 2.11 12.20 7.03
N ARG A 237 2.58 10.95 6.98
CA ARG A 237 3.45 10.47 5.90
C ARG A 237 2.66 10.15 4.62
N ALA A 238 1.44 9.63 4.75
CA ALA A 238 0.55 9.44 3.61
C ALA A 238 0.22 10.77 2.92
N MET A 239 -0.08 11.82 3.69
CA MET A 239 -0.22 13.19 3.19
C MET A 239 1.04 13.67 2.45
N LEU A 240 2.24 13.34 2.95
CA LEU A 240 3.51 13.72 2.32
C LEU A 240 3.77 12.98 0.99
N GLU A 241 3.35 11.71 0.87
CA GLU A 241 3.37 10.96 -0.39
C GLU A 241 2.48 11.66 -1.43
N LEU A 242 1.24 12.04 -1.06
CA LEU A 242 0.34 12.80 -1.93
C LEU A 242 0.93 14.13 -2.40
N VAL A 243 1.60 14.86 -1.50
CA VAL A 243 2.29 16.11 -1.84
C VAL A 243 3.46 15.86 -2.80
N HIS A 244 4.23 14.79 -2.59
CA HIS A 244 5.41 14.50 -3.40
C HIS A 244 5.05 14.18 -4.85
N ASP A 245 3.97 13.44 -5.09
CA ASP A 245 3.54 13.09 -6.45
C ASP A 245 3.13 14.32 -7.29
N ILE A 246 2.46 15.29 -6.66
CA ILE A 246 2.04 16.54 -7.34
C ILE A 246 3.20 17.53 -7.45
N ALA A 247 4.00 17.68 -6.40
CA ALA A 247 5.07 18.68 -6.27
C ALA A 247 6.42 18.03 -5.87
N PRO A 248 7.02 17.20 -6.74
CA PRO A 248 8.20 16.40 -6.40
C PRO A 248 9.47 17.21 -6.12
N GLY A 249 9.56 18.45 -6.62
CA GLY A 249 10.63 19.39 -6.34
C GLY A 249 10.45 20.20 -5.04
N ALA A 250 9.27 20.15 -4.42
CA ALA A 250 9.02 20.85 -3.17
C ALA A 250 9.85 20.24 -2.03
N GLY A 251 10.45 21.11 -1.20
CA GLY A 251 11.02 20.66 0.07
C GLY A 251 9.89 20.21 1.00
N LEU A 252 10.06 19.07 1.68
CA LEU A 252 9.05 18.56 2.60
C LEU A 252 9.50 18.65 4.06
N ALA A 253 8.57 18.97 4.95
CA ALA A 253 8.74 18.92 6.39
C ALA A 253 7.48 18.32 7.06
N PHE A 254 7.68 17.70 8.23
CA PHE A 254 6.61 17.13 9.04
C PHE A 254 6.66 17.65 10.47
N SER A 255 5.50 17.77 11.10
CA SER A 255 5.38 17.78 12.54
C SER A 255 4.13 17.04 12.99
N SER A 256 4.27 16.05 13.87
CA SER A 256 3.12 15.60 14.66
C SER A 256 2.57 16.78 15.47
N VAL A 257 1.25 16.88 15.56
CA VAL A 257 0.54 17.92 16.35
C VAL A 257 -0.42 17.32 17.38
N TYR A 258 -0.25 16.04 17.72
CA TYR A 258 -1.10 15.27 18.65
C TYR A 258 -0.82 15.52 20.16
N GLN A 259 -0.02 16.54 20.52
CA GLN A 259 0.35 16.85 21.91
C GLN A 259 -0.43 18.03 22.52
N GLY A 260 -1.59 18.39 21.95
CA GLY A 260 -2.49 19.44 22.42
C GLY A 260 -2.47 20.73 21.61
N GLU A 261 -3.50 21.56 21.75
CA GLU A 261 -3.68 22.80 20.96
C GLU A 261 -2.50 23.78 21.05
N ALA A 262 -1.90 23.93 22.23
CA ALA A 262 -0.75 24.80 22.45
C ALA A 262 0.53 24.27 21.79
N ASP A 263 0.68 22.94 21.69
CA ASP A 263 1.76 22.32 20.92
C ASP A 263 1.51 22.52 19.43
N PHE A 264 0.31 22.24 18.91
CA PHE A 264 -0.05 22.50 17.51
C PHE A 264 0.24 23.96 17.12
N ALA A 265 -0.20 24.93 17.91
CA ALA A 265 0.12 26.36 17.73
C ALA A 265 1.64 26.66 17.78
N THR A 266 2.43 25.87 18.50
CA THR A 266 3.90 25.96 18.54
C THR A 266 4.53 25.34 17.29
N GLN A 267 4.01 24.21 16.81
CA GLN A 267 4.51 23.50 15.64
C GLN A 267 4.22 24.27 14.35
N ILE A 268 3.07 24.94 14.23
CA ILE A 268 2.79 25.92 13.15
C ILE A 268 3.91 26.97 13.07
N ARG A 269 4.25 27.58 14.21
CA ARG A 269 5.33 28.58 14.29
C ARG A 269 6.69 27.98 13.98
N ARG A 270 7.00 26.76 14.42
CA ARG A 270 8.29 26.09 14.17
C ARG A 270 8.45 25.68 12.69
N LEU A 271 7.41 25.15 12.05
CA LEU A 271 7.44 24.84 10.62
C LEU A 271 7.58 26.12 9.78
N ALA A 272 6.88 27.19 10.13
CA ALA A 272 6.99 28.49 9.46
C ALA A 272 8.32 29.24 9.71
N ASP A 273 9.12 28.84 10.71
CA ASP A 273 10.30 29.60 11.13
C ASP A 273 11.44 29.48 10.13
N PRO A 274 11.98 30.60 9.57
CA PRO A 274 13.07 30.55 8.59
C PRO A 274 14.35 29.83 9.06
N SER A 275 14.56 29.69 10.37
CA SER A 275 15.71 29.00 10.96
C SER A 275 15.45 27.55 11.35
N LEU A 276 14.17 27.12 11.41
CA LEU A 276 13.78 25.76 11.74
C LEU A 276 13.17 25.06 10.51
N GLY A 277 11.86 25.18 10.27
CA GLY A 277 11.20 24.49 9.16
C GLY A 277 11.20 25.24 7.83
N ASN A 278 11.36 26.57 7.82
CA ASN A 278 11.29 27.47 6.65
C ASN A 278 10.15 27.14 5.64
N CYS A 279 9.03 26.62 6.12
CA CYS A 279 7.89 26.28 5.29
C CYS A 279 7.19 27.56 4.84
N LYS A 280 6.79 27.60 3.56
CA LYS A 280 6.02 28.71 2.95
C LYS A 280 4.59 28.30 2.62
N ILE A 281 4.29 27.02 2.77
CA ILE A 281 2.96 26.43 2.77
C ILE A 281 2.89 25.51 3.99
N LEU A 282 1.80 25.54 4.72
CA LEU A 282 1.47 24.61 5.80
C LEU A 282 0.16 23.92 5.49
N VAL A 283 0.04 22.66 5.86
CA VAL A 283 -1.20 21.88 5.73
C VAL A 283 -1.42 20.95 6.92
N ASP A 284 -2.66 20.87 7.39
CA ASP A 284 -3.10 19.92 8.42
C ASP A 284 -4.35 19.12 8.04
N ASP A 285 -4.58 18.06 8.80
CA ASP A 285 -5.80 17.25 8.84
C ASP A 285 -6.42 17.10 10.26
N VAL A 286 -5.83 17.72 11.28
CA VAL A 286 -6.16 17.50 12.70
C VAL A 286 -7.08 18.58 13.26
N SER A 287 -8.14 18.19 13.96
CA SER A 287 -9.01 19.10 14.74
C SER A 287 -9.10 18.69 16.21
N TYR A 288 -9.16 19.66 17.12
CA TYR A 288 -9.37 19.40 18.55
C TYR A 288 -10.84 19.64 18.98
N PHE A 289 -11.38 18.78 19.86
CA PHE A 289 -12.79 18.86 20.28
C PHE A 289 -13.15 20.14 21.03
N GLU A 290 -12.20 20.79 21.69
CA GLU A 290 -12.40 21.97 22.54
C GLU A 290 -11.90 23.28 21.91
N GLU A 291 -11.53 23.25 20.63
CA GLU A 291 -11.22 24.49 19.90
C GLU A 291 -12.42 25.43 19.90
N PRO A 292 -12.24 26.73 20.22
CA PRO A 292 -13.37 27.66 20.33
C PRO A 292 -14.19 27.77 19.03
N MET A 293 -15.49 27.53 19.12
CA MET A 293 -16.42 27.59 17.97
C MET A 293 -16.83 29.02 17.60
N PHE A 294 -16.68 29.97 18.54
CA PHE A 294 -17.15 31.37 18.42
C PHE A 294 -16.02 32.41 18.55
N GLN A 295 -14.77 31.98 18.60
CA GLN A 295 -13.58 32.78 18.88
C GLN A 295 -12.37 32.18 18.16
N ASP A 296 -11.34 32.96 17.86
CA ASP A 296 -10.09 32.39 17.34
C ASP A 296 -9.27 31.72 18.46
N GLY A 297 -9.21 30.39 18.43
CA GLY A 297 -8.37 29.56 19.32
C GLY A 297 -6.87 29.83 19.18
N VAL A 298 -6.05 29.29 20.10
CA VAL A 298 -4.57 29.48 20.05
C VAL A 298 -3.93 28.97 18.74
N ILE A 299 -4.53 27.95 18.11
CA ILE A 299 -4.11 27.43 16.80
C ILE A 299 -4.47 28.44 15.71
N ALA A 300 -5.71 28.91 15.65
CA ALA A 300 -6.16 29.94 14.70
C ALA A 300 -5.29 31.22 14.79
N GLN A 301 -4.97 31.66 16.02
CA GLN A 301 -4.06 32.79 16.25
C GLN A 301 -2.66 32.54 15.69
N ALA A 302 -2.12 31.31 15.79
CA ALA A 302 -0.85 30.95 15.17
C ALA A 302 -0.93 30.96 13.63
N VAL A 303 -2.06 30.56 13.03
CA VAL A 303 -2.30 30.65 11.58
C VAL A 303 -2.27 32.10 11.09
N GLU A 304 -3.05 32.97 11.75
CA GLU A 304 -3.08 34.41 11.43
C GLU A 304 -1.69 35.05 11.59
N GLU A 305 -0.96 34.69 12.66
CA GLU A 305 0.40 35.14 12.93
C GLU A 305 1.38 34.76 11.79
N VAL A 306 1.48 33.48 11.42
CA VAL A 306 2.45 33.05 10.41
C VAL A 306 2.06 33.51 9.00
N THR A 307 0.76 33.63 8.71
CA THR A 307 0.28 34.18 7.44
C THR A 307 0.67 35.65 7.30
N ALA A 308 0.35 36.47 8.30
CA ALA A 308 0.61 37.92 8.28
C ALA A 308 2.11 38.26 8.39
N GLN A 309 2.86 37.57 9.27
CA GLN A 309 4.25 37.94 9.57
C GLN A 309 5.29 37.21 8.71
N ARG A 310 4.97 36.02 8.17
CA ARG A 310 5.95 35.13 7.52
C ARG A 310 5.60 34.77 6.09
N GLY A 311 4.46 35.22 5.58
CA GLY A 311 4.01 35.00 4.20
C GLY A 311 3.71 33.53 3.91
N VAL A 312 3.22 32.80 4.91
CA VAL A 312 2.82 31.40 4.82
C VAL A 312 1.40 31.29 4.26
N VAL A 313 1.18 30.36 3.33
CA VAL A 313 -0.17 29.95 2.95
C VAL A 313 -0.57 28.77 3.83
N TYR A 314 -1.74 28.82 4.46
CA TYR A 314 -2.19 27.79 5.37
C TYR A 314 -3.41 27.07 4.79
N PHE A 315 -3.37 25.74 4.78
CA PHE A 315 -4.46 24.86 4.36
C PHE A 315 -4.84 24.00 5.56
N SER A 316 -6.13 23.78 5.76
CA SER A 316 -6.63 22.82 6.75
C SER A 316 -7.72 21.98 6.10
N SER A 317 -7.81 20.72 6.49
CA SER A 317 -8.95 19.91 6.09
C SER A 317 -10.25 20.52 6.62
N ALA A 318 -11.35 20.46 5.86
CA ALA A 318 -12.64 20.95 6.38
C ALA A 318 -13.16 20.06 7.54
N GLY A 319 -12.71 18.80 7.61
CA GLY A 319 -13.18 17.77 8.51
C GLY A 319 -14.27 16.90 7.89
N ASN A 320 -14.49 15.72 8.46
CA ASN A 320 -15.38 14.69 7.92
C ASN A 320 -16.69 14.57 8.74
N THR A 321 -17.25 15.68 9.23
CA THR A 321 -18.39 15.70 10.17
C THR A 321 -19.71 16.20 9.55
N GLY A 322 -19.72 16.45 8.24
CA GLY A 322 -20.92 16.79 7.46
C GLY A 322 -21.69 18.00 8.00
N SER A 323 -22.87 17.76 8.58
CA SER A 323 -23.59 18.75 9.40
C SER A 323 -24.14 18.14 10.68
N ASN A 324 -23.36 17.25 11.30
CA ASN A 324 -23.69 16.53 12.53
C ASN A 324 -23.60 17.44 13.77
N SER A 325 -24.25 18.60 13.71
CA SER A 325 -24.27 19.61 14.76
C SER A 325 -25.67 20.23 14.92
N SER A 326 -25.95 20.79 16.09
CA SER A 326 -27.09 21.68 16.28
C SER A 326 -26.68 22.96 16.99
N GLU A 327 -27.42 24.02 16.73
CA GLU A 327 -27.12 25.35 17.24
C GLU A 327 -28.40 26.12 17.54
N TYR A 328 -28.43 26.76 18.71
CA TYR A 328 -29.60 27.47 19.21
C TYR A 328 -29.22 28.92 19.48
N ILE A 329 -29.91 29.82 18.78
CA ILE A 329 -29.80 31.26 18.96
C ILE A 329 -30.83 31.66 20.03
N THR A 330 -30.37 32.29 21.11
CA THR A 330 -31.19 32.59 22.30
C THR A 330 -31.82 31.33 22.93
N PRO A 331 -31.00 30.37 23.42
CA PRO A 331 -31.50 29.13 24.00
C PRO A 331 -32.41 29.36 25.22
N GLY A 332 -33.59 28.74 25.21
CA GLY A 332 -34.55 28.85 26.31
C GLY A 332 -34.38 27.73 27.34
N PHE A 333 -34.36 28.07 28.64
CA PHE A 333 -34.24 27.10 29.73
C PHE A 333 -35.54 26.99 30.55
N VAL A 334 -36.03 25.76 30.70
CA VAL A 334 -37.23 25.41 31.46
C VAL A 334 -36.91 25.44 32.96
N ALA A 335 -37.85 25.96 33.77
CA ALA A 335 -37.73 26.17 35.22
C ALA A 335 -36.64 27.19 35.66
N ALA A 336 -36.18 28.04 34.75
CA ALA A 336 -35.15 29.04 35.01
C ALA A 336 -35.70 30.37 35.58
N THR A 337 -35.39 30.63 36.84
CA THR A 337 -34.89 31.96 37.23
C THR A 337 -33.37 31.91 37.19
N ALA A 338 -32.65 33.04 37.26
CA ALA A 338 -31.19 33.01 37.37
C ALA A 338 -30.70 32.20 38.58
N THR A 339 -31.51 32.10 39.65
CA THR A 339 -31.15 31.42 40.90
C THR A 339 -31.46 29.91 40.93
N SER A 340 -32.33 29.41 40.04
CA SER A 340 -32.66 27.99 39.92
C SER A 340 -31.89 27.30 38.78
N THR A 341 -31.74 25.98 38.90
CA THR A 341 -31.34 25.14 37.75
C THR A 341 -32.33 25.30 36.61
N GLY A 342 -31.83 25.49 35.39
CA GLY A 342 -32.61 25.38 34.16
C GLY A 342 -32.28 24.11 33.37
N VAL A 343 -33.19 23.65 32.51
CA VAL A 343 -32.93 22.58 31.52
C VAL A 343 -33.25 23.10 30.13
N LEU A 344 -32.35 22.91 29.15
CA LEU A 344 -32.52 23.43 27.80
C LEU A 344 -33.81 22.89 27.17
N ASN A 345 -34.59 23.78 26.57
CA ASN A 345 -35.66 23.40 25.67
C ASN A 345 -35.10 23.21 24.26
N PHE A 346 -35.06 21.99 23.77
CA PHE A 346 -34.58 21.68 22.42
C PHE A 346 -35.59 22.04 21.34
N ASN A 347 -36.88 22.13 21.68
CA ASN A 347 -37.93 22.37 20.70
C ASN A 347 -38.03 23.86 20.28
N PRO A 348 -37.71 24.21 19.01
CA PRO A 348 -37.67 25.60 18.56
C PRO A 348 -39.05 26.24 18.40
N SER A 349 -40.14 25.48 18.48
CA SER A 349 -41.51 26.02 18.43
C SER A 349 -41.98 26.67 19.74
N GLY A 350 -41.20 26.55 20.82
CA GLY A 350 -41.54 27.07 22.15
C GLY A 350 -42.43 26.15 23.00
N ALA A 351 -42.94 25.05 22.44
CA ALA A 351 -43.40 23.93 23.25
C ALA A 351 -42.23 23.38 24.10
N VAL A 352 -42.51 22.88 25.30
CA VAL A 352 -41.46 22.39 26.21
C VAL A 352 -41.07 20.95 25.85
N ASP A 353 -39.84 20.77 25.38
CA ASP A 353 -39.18 19.47 25.27
C ASP A 353 -37.72 19.57 25.74
N THR A 354 -37.40 18.88 26.83
CA THR A 354 -36.08 18.95 27.50
C THR A 354 -35.16 17.79 27.15
N LEU A 355 -35.57 16.97 26.16
CA LEU A 355 -34.84 15.82 25.67
C LEU A 355 -34.45 16.07 24.20
N GLN A 356 -33.29 15.53 23.82
CA GLN A 356 -32.87 15.45 22.43
C GLN A 356 -32.43 14.02 22.14
N ARG A 357 -33.27 13.27 21.43
CA ARG A 357 -33.07 11.85 21.16
C ARG A 357 -31.99 11.57 20.12
N PHE A 358 -31.17 10.58 20.41
CA PHE A 358 -30.18 9.98 19.53
C PHE A 358 -30.44 8.48 19.42
N THR A 359 -30.16 7.92 18.24
CA THR A 359 -30.01 6.48 18.08
C THR A 359 -28.52 6.15 18.07
N ILE A 360 -28.03 5.40 19.06
CA ILE A 360 -26.64 5.00 19.22
C ILE A 360 -26.56 3.47 19.15
N PRO A 361 -26.19 2.88 17.98
CA PRO A 361 -26.19 1.43 17.79
C PRO A 361 -25.11 0.66 18.55
N ARG A 362 -25.03 -0.62 18.19
CA ARG A 362 -24.30 -1.67 18.90
C ARG A 362 -22.78 -1.55 18.76
N GLY A 363 -22.10 -1.21 19.86
CA GLY A 363 -20.66 -0.98 19.86
C GLY A 363 -20.24 0.34 19.19
N GLN A 364 -21.20 1.22 18.87
CA GLN A 364 -20.91 2.55 18.38
C GLN A 364 -20.56 3.47 19.54
N THR A 365 -19.62 4.39 19.29
CA THR A 365 -19.24 5.44 20.23
C THR A 365 -19.94 6.72 19.85
N PHE A 366 -20.59 7.37 20.81
CA PHE A 366 -21.08 8.73 20.70
C PHE A 366 -20.05 9.64 21.38
N THR A 367 -19.55 10.64 20.65
CA THR A 367 -18.72 11.72 21.21
C THR A 367 -19.37 13.04 20.79
N MET A 368 -19.49 13.97 21.73
CA MET A 368 -20.09 15.28 21.50
C MET A 368 -19.34 16.35 22.28
N ALA A 369 -18.94 17.41 21.58
CA ALA A 369 -18.49 18.65 22.20
C ALA A 369 -19.63 19.66 22.20
N LEU A 370 -19.94 20.25 23.35
CA LEU A 370 -20.83 21.38 23.53
C LEU A 370 -20.02 22.63 23.84
N GLN A 371 -20.37 23.77 23.24
CA GLN A 371 -19.87 25.09 23.61
C GLN A 371 -20.97 26.14 23.59
N TRP A 372 -20.76 27.26 24.30
CA TRP A 372 -21.68 28.38 24.34
C TRP A 372 -20.98 29.73 24.23
N SER A 373 -21.77 30.80 24.06
CA SER A 373 -21.29 32.15 23.78
C SER A 373 -20.75 32.90 25.01
N ASP A 374 -19.92 32.24 25.80
CA ASP A 374 -19.01 32.90 26.74
C ASP A 374 -17.58 32.87 26.12
N PRO A 375 -16.67 33.80 26.48
CA PRO A 375 -15.35 33.88 25.86
C PRO A 375 -14.32 32.91 26.46
N PHE A 376 -13.49 32.32 25.59
CA PHE A 376 -12.35 31.49 25.98
C PHE A 376 -11.12 32.34 26.36
N TYR A 377 -10.21 31.72 27.13
CA TYR A 377 -8.92 32.30 27.58
C TYR A 377 -9.04 33.58 28.42
N THR A 378 -10.16 33.72 29.15
CA THR A 378 -10.40 34.85 30.08
C THR A 378 -10.22 34.42 31.53
N THR A 379 -10.06 35.37 32.46
CA THR A 379 -9.95 35.07 33.90
C THR A 379 -11.25 35.26 34.69
N ASN A 380 -12.22 35.98 34.11
CA ASN A 380 -13.55 36.26 34.70
C ASN A 380 -14.63 36.44 33.61
N GLY A 381 -14.45 35.84 32.43
CA GLY A 381 -15.35 36.01 31.28
C GLY A 381 -16.46 34.97 31.21
N VAL A 382 -16.21 33.74 31.68
CA VAL A 382 -17.23 32.68 31.75
C VAL A 382 -18.19 32.95 32.91
N LYS A 383 -19.48 33.01 32.58
CA LYS A 383 -20.61 33.39 33.47
C LYS A 383 -21.68 32.30 33.55
N THR A 384 -21.66 31.40 32.58
CA THR A 384 -22.58 30.29 32.39
C THR A 384 -21.88 28.99 32.76
N ASP A 385 -22.64 28.04 33.30
CA ASP A 385 -22.19 26.68 33.64
C ASP A 385 -23.30 25.73 33.19
N LEU A 386 -22.96 24.84 32.25
CA LEU A 386 -23.89 23.90 31.62
C LEU A 386 -23.39 22.49 31.85
N ASP A 387 -24.15 21.67 32.57
CA ASP A 387 -23.94 20.23 32.61
C ASP A 387 -24.52 19.57 31.34
N ILE A 388 -23.92 18.46 30.89
CA ILE A 388 -24.50 17.57 29.87
C ILE A 388 -24.66 16.14 30.37
N TYR A 389 -25.82 15.53 30.09
CA TYR A 389 -26.15 14.17 30.50
C TYR A 389 -26.70 13.38 29.31
N LEU A 390 -26.17 12.18 29.07
CA LEU A 390 -26.75 11.20 28.15
C LEU A 390 -27.50 10.15 28.96
N LYS A 391 -28.78 9.92 28.65
CA LYS A 391 -29.67 9.01 29.38
C LYS A 391 -30.21 7.90 28.48
N ARG A 392 -30.62 6.78 29.06
CA ARG A 392 -31.52 5.82 28.40
C ARG A 392 -32.99 6.22 28.59
N GLU A 393 -33.89 5.58 27.84
CA GLU A 393 -35.34 5.69 28.00
C GLU A 393 -35.84 5.38 29.43
N ASP A 394 -35.12 4.54 30.19
CA ASP A 394 -35.42 4.26 31.61
C ASP A 394 -34.99 5.37 32.59
N GLY A 395 -34.44 6.48 32.07
CA GLY A 395 -33.94 7.61 32.85
C GLY A 395 -32.51 7.46 33.37
N THR A 396 -31.87 6.29 33.21
CA THR A 396 -30.50 6.03 33.68
C THR A 396 -29.50 6.90 32.91
N ILE A 397 -28.75 7.74 33.62
CA ILE A 397 -27.59 8.46 33.07
C ILE A 397 -26.50 7.44 32.76
N VAL A 398 -26.05 7.39 31.50
CA VAL A 398 -25.00 6.46 31.02
C VAL A 398 -23.64 7.13 30.82
N ALA A 399 -23.64 8.45 30.61
CA ALA A 399 -22.49 9.32 30.61
C ALA A 399 -22.93 10.75 30.98
N SER A 400 -22.01 11.55 31.49
CA SER A 400 -22.23 12.97 31.79
C SER A 400 -20.91 13.73 31.83
N SER A 401 -20.96 15.03 31.53
CA SER A 401 -19.92 16.00 31.85
C SER A 401 -20.57 17.13 32.65
N VAL A 402 -19.90 17.61 33.69
CA VAL A 402 -20.44 18.44 34.78
C VAL A 402 -19.36 19.38 35.33
N ASP A 403 -18.50 19.89 34.46
CA ASP A 403 -17.35 20.66 34.88
C ASP A 403 -17.75 22.06 35.38
N ASN A 404 -17.04 22.54 36.39
CA ASN A 404 -17.32 23.85 36.99
C ASN A 404 -16.78 24.96 36.07
N ASN A 405 -17.48 25.27 34.98
CA ASN A 405 -17.00 26.16 33.91
C ASN A 405 -16.61 27.56 34.43
N LEU A 406 -17.29 28.09 35.45
CA LEU A 406 -16.89 29.34 36.12
C LEU A 406 -15.54 29.23 36.85
N GLY A 407 -15.20 28.04 37.37
CA GLY A 407 -13.94 27.80 38.08
C GLY A 407 -12.76 27.57 37.14
N ILE A 408 -12.98 26.87 36.01
CA ILE A 408 -11.94 26.60 35.01
C ILE A 408 -11.84 27.66 33.91
N GLN A 409 -12.82 28.57 33.83
CA GLN A 409 -12.93 29.64 32.81
C GLN A 409 -12.92 29.12 31.35
N THR A 410 -13.54 27.97 31.13
CA THR A 410 -13.69 27.32 29.82
C THR A 410 -15.17 27.02 29.56
N PRO A 411 -15.80 27.59 28.51
CA PRO A 411 -17.23 27.42 28.22
C PRO A 411 -17.49 26.24 27.26
N SER A 412 -16.97 25.07 27.64
CA SER A 412 -17.11 23.80 26.91
C SER A 412 -17.54 22.67 27.85
N GLU A 413 -18.18 21.66 27.27
CA GLU A 413 -18.33 20.33 27.87
C GLU A 413 -18.06 19.25 26.81
N LEU A 414 -17.35 18.19 27.18
CA LEU A 414 -17.05 17.06 26.29
C LEU A 414 -17.56 15.75 26.89
N ILE A 415 -18.48 15.09 26.19
CA ILE A 415 -19.02 13.78 26.58
C ILE A 415 -18.64 12.72 25.56
N SER A 416 -18.27 11.52 26.05
CA SER A 416 -18.10 10.34 25.21
C SER A 416 -18.71 9.09 25.85
N TYR A 417 -19.33 8.24 25.04
CA TYR A 417 -20.04 7.04 25.47
C TYR A 417 -20.06 5.96 24.38
N THR A 418 -19.47 4.79 24.66
CA THR A 418 -19.64 3.60 23.81
C THR A 418 -20.82 2.76 24.29
N ASN A 419 -21.81 2.55 23.41
CA ASN A 419 -22.99 1.77 23.78
C ASN A 419 -22.67 0.27 23.90
N SER A 420 -22.77 -0.22 25.14
CA SER A 420 -22.58 -1.62 25.53
C SER A 420 -23.89 -2.37 25.83
N SER A 421 -25.06 -1.75 25.63
CA SER A 421 -26.38 -2.30 26.01
C SER A 421 -27.36 -2.44 24.84
N THR A 422 -28.26 -3.43 24.89
CA THR A 422 -29.26 -3.74 23.83
C THR A 422 -30.15 -2.58 23.40
N GLY A 423 -30.42 -1.62 24.28
CA GLY A 423 -31.14 -0.39 23.93
C GLY A 423 -30.28 0.52 23.05
N THR A 424 -30.86 1.01 21.96
CA THR A 424 -30.18 1.93 21.02
C THR A 424 -30.69 3.37 21.13
N VAL A 425 -31.73 3.64 21.92
CA VAL A 425 -32.31 4.97 22.09
C VAL A 425 -31.74 5.64 23.33
N PHE A 426 -31.24 6.86 23.16
CA PHE A 426 -30.67 7.67 24.23
C PHE A 426 -31.13 9.11 24.11
N ASP A 427 -31.40 9.75 25.25
CA ASP A 427 -31.85 11.13 25.32
C ASP A 427 -30.76 12.00 25.93
N LEU A 428 -30.31 13.02 25.19
CA LEU A 428 -29.41 14.05 25.68
C LEU A 428 -30.21 15.09 26.47
N VAL A 429 -29.62 15.55 27.58
CA VAL A 429 -30.15 16.63 28.42
C VAL A 429 -29.03 17.62 28.72
N ILE A 430 -29.23 18.89 28.38
CA ILE A 430 -28.33 20.00 28.71
C ILE A 430 -28.97 20.82 29.83
N ARG A 431 -28.24 21.09 30.91
CA ARG A 431 -28.76 21.67 32.14
C ARG A 431 -27.91 22.87 32.57
N ARG A 432 -28.51 24.06 32.70
CA ARG A 432 -27.84 25.25 33.23
C ARG A 432 -27.86 25.21 34.76
N ARG A 433 -26.70 25.40 35.39
CA ARG A 433 -26.55 25.40 36.86
C ARG A 433 -27.28 26.59 37.50
N GLY A 434 -27.68 26.42 38.77
CA GLY A 434 -28.32 27.53 39.51
C GLY A 434 -27.32 28.61 39.89
N ASN A 435 -27.73 29.88 39.81
CA ASN A 435 -26.91 31.09 40.05
C ASN A 435 -25.85 31.40 38.98
N THR A 436 -26.04 30.90 37.76
CA THR A 436 -25.20 31.25 36.58
C THR A 436 -26.07 31.86 35.47
N ALA A 437 -25.43 32.51 34.50
CA ALA A 437 -26.12 33.21 33.42
C ALA A 437 -26.77 32.25 32.40
N ASP A 438 -27.67 32.77 31.57
CA ASP A 438 -28.05 32.10 30.32
C ASP A 438 -27.09 32.54 29.20
N PRO A 439 -26.62 31.61 28.36
CA PRO A 439 -25.81 31.95 27.19
C PRO A 439 -26.68 32.54 26.09
N ALA A 440 -26.14 33.50 25.32
CA ALA A 440 -26.85 34.09 24.17
C ALA A 440 -26.95 33.12 22.97
N ARG A 441 -26.04 32.15 22.87
CA ARG A 441 -26.01 31.10 21.83
C ARG A 441 -25.34 29.85 22.39
N LEU A 442 -25.80 28.66 22.01
CA LEU A 442 -25.04 27.42 22.24
C LEU A 442 -25.04 26.51 21.01
N LYS A 443 -23.98 25.72 20.87
CA LYS A 443 -23.76 24.82 19.73
C LYS A 443 -23.11 23.54 20.21
N TYR A 444 -23.58 22.39 19.73
CA TYR A 444 -22.90 21.11 19.91
C TYR A 444 -22.59 20.45 18.56
N ILE A 445 -21.50 19.70 18.49
CA ILE A 445 -21.09 18.87 17.34
C ILE A 445 -20.94 17.43 17.82
N SER A 446 -21.43 16.45 17.05
CA SER A 446 -21.17 15.02 17.28
C SER A 446 -20.31 14.42 16.17
N PHE A 447 -19.24 13.74 16.58
CA PHE A 447 -18.10 13.40 15.70
C PHE A 447 -18.12 11.98 15.11
N ASN A 448 -19.06 11.12 15.53
CA ASN A 448 -19.06 9.68 15.18
C ASN A 448 -20.36 9.26 14.46
N ASP A 449 -20.85 10.07 13.53
CA ASP A 449 -22.09 9.83 12.74
C ASP A 449 -23.38 9.60 13.52
N GLN A 450 -23.39 9.87 14.83
CA GLN A 450 -24.58 9.76 15.68
C GLN A 450 -25.31 11.11 15.69
N ILE A 451 -26.47 11.16 15.04
CA ILE A 451 -27.22 12.39 14.79
C ILE A 451 -28.53 12.40 15.58
N ALA A 452 -29.01 13.61 15.92
CA ALA A 452 -30.25 13.77 16.66
C ALA A 452 -31.45 13.40 15.77
N THR A 453 -32.38 12.59 16.31
CA THR A 453 -33.58 12.13 15.61
C THR A 453 -34.79 13.06 15.81
N GLU A 454 -34.67 14.03 16.71
CA GLU A 454 -35.60 15.15 16.91
C GLU A 454 -34.83 16.47 16.99
N TYR A 455 -35.53 17.60 16.76
CA TYR A 455 -35.06 19.00 16.80
C TYR A 455 -33.65 19.32 16.26
N TRP A 456 -33.12 18.52 15.32
CA TRP A 456 -31.80 18.73 14.74
C TRP A 456 -31.80 19.94 13.79
N THR A 457 -30.97 20.95 14.09
CA THR A 457 -30.91 22.18 13.28
C THR A 457 -29.98 22.10 12.06
N SER A 458 -29.24 21.00 11.88
CA SER A 458 -28.28 20.75 10.79
C SER A 458 -27.30 21.91 10.52
N SER A 459 -26.80 22.57 11.58
CA SER A 459 -25.86 23.68 11.43
C SER A 459 -24.46 23.21 10.98
N GLY A 460 -23.64 24.15 10.48
CA GLY A 460 -22.31 23.84 9.94
C GLY A 460 -21.32 23.31 10.96
N THR A 461 -20.32 22.53 10.53
CA THR A 461 -19.33 21.87 11.40
C THR A 461 -17.91 22.40 11.24
N ILE A 462 -17.66 23.34 10.32
CA ILE A 462 -16.37 24.03 10.21
C ILE A 462 -16.23 25.00 11.39
N VAL A 463 -15.31 24.71 12.32
CA VAL A 463 -15.04 25.46 13.56
C VAL A 463 -13.53 25.49 13.86
N GLY A 464 -13.07 26.19 14.91
CA GLY A 464 -11.66 26.21 15.29
C GLY A 464 -10.74 26.84 14.25
N HIS A 465 -9.51 26.36 14.09
CA HIS A 465 -8.52 26.92 13.17
C HIS A 465 -8.85 26.72 11.68
N THR A 466 -9.59 25.68 11.27
CA THR A 466 -10.10 25.56 9.88
C THR A 466 -11.13 26.67 9.57
N ALA A 467 -11.76 27.26 10.61
CA ALA A 467 -12.58 28.46 10.51
C ALA A 467 -11.79 29.79 10.55
N ALA A 468 -10.46 29.78 10.66
CA ALA A 468 -9.63 31.00 10.66
C ALA A 468 -9.81 31.80 9.35
N ALA A 469 -9.59 33.11 9.39
CA ALA A 469 -9.74 33.96 8.23
C ALA A 469 -8.64 33.71 7.18
N SER A 470 -7.42 33.41 7.65
CA SER A 470 -6.24 33.12 6.82
C SER A 470 -6.05 31.64 6.47
N ALA A 471 -6.74 30.71 7.13
CA ALA A 471 -6.72 29.29 6.77
C ALA A 471 -7.59 29.04 5.54
N ALA A 472 -7.11 28.32 4.53
CA ALA A 472 -7.95 27.78 3.48
C ALA A 472 -8.55 26.44 3.92
N SER A 473 -9.86 26.41 4.16
CA SER A 473 -10.56 25.17 4.55
C SER A 473 -10.90 24.37 3.29
N VAL A 474 -10.41 23.13 3.20
CA VAL A 474 -10.46 22.32 1.97
C VAL A 474 -11.48 21.19 2.08
N ALA A 475 -12.50 21.24 1.24
CA ALA A 475 -13.51 20.18 1.10
C ALA A 475 -13.06 19.05 0.15
N ALA A 476 -13.69 17.88 0.27
CA ALA A 476 -13.33 16.68 -0.48
C ALA A 476 -14.28 16.39 -1.67
N THR A 477 -13.68 15.93 -2.77
CA THR A 477 -14.35 15.36 -3.95
C THR A 477 -13.58 14.13 -4.41
N PRO A 478 -14.23 13.01 -4.76
CA PRO A 478 -13.52 11.78 -5.06
C PRO A 478 -12.84 11.83 -6.43
N SER A 479 -11.63 11.29 -6.54
CA SER A 479 -10.85 11.19 -7.79
C SER A 479 -11.63 10.59 -8.97
N TYR A 480 -12.54 9.66 -8.68
CA TYR A 480 -13.40 8.95 -9.63
C TYR A 480 -14.77 9.61 -9.87
N SER A 481 -15.16 10.64 -9.12
CA SER A 481 -16.38 11.43 -9.36
C SER A 481 -16.21 12.91 -8.97
N ARG A 482 -15.14 13.55 -9.46
CA ARG A 482 -14.65 14.89 -9.08
C ARG A 482 -15.67 16.04 -9.08
N LEU A 483 -16.80 15.90 -9.79
CA LEU A 483 -17.91 16.86 -9.82
C LEU A 483 -19.10 16.36 -8.98
N THR A 484 -18.80 15.76 -7.83
CA THR A 484 -19.76 15.31 -6.83
C THR A 484 -19.07 15.47 -5.48
N PRO A 485 -19.65 16.23 -4.53
CA PRO A 485 -19.03 16.43 -3.22
C PRO A 485 -19.11 15.15 -2.38
N GLU A 486 -18.09 14.89 -1.57
CA GLU A 486 -18.17 13.83 -0.56
C GLU A 486 -19.15 14.21 0.55
N THR A 487 -20.11 13.33 0.86
CA THR A 487 -21.23 13.67 1.76
C THR A 487 -20.83 13.89 3.21
N TYR A 488 -19.65 13.40 3.61
CA TYR A 488 -19.09 13.59 4.94
C TYR A 488 -18.33 14.92 5.09
N THR A 489 -18.00 15.63 4.00
CA THR A 489 -17.22 16.87 4.11
C THR A 489 -17.98 17.89 4.94
N SER A 490 -17.33 18.41 5.98
CA SER A 490 -17.88 19.46 6.84
C SER A 490 -18.24 20.69 6.01
N LYS A 491 -19.37 21.31 6.34
CA LYS A 491 -19.94 22.45 5.61
C LYS A 491 -20.34 23.60 6.52
N GLY A 492 -20.68 24.74 5.94
CA GLY A 492 -21.30 25.89 6.61
C GLY A 492 -20.32 26.98 7.05
N SER A 493 -20.76 28.24 6.95
CA SER A 493 -19.96 29.42 7.31
C SER A 493 -20.00 29.71 8.83
N PRO A 494 -18.89 29.57 9.58
CA PRO A 494 -18.86 29.85 11.02
C PRO A 494 -19.08 31.33 11.35
N ILE A 495 -19.62 31.61 12.54
CA ILE A 495 -19.89 32.95 13.05
C ILE A 495 -19.05 33.21 14.31
N ILE A 496 -18.15 34.18 14.21
CA ILE A 496 -17.27 34.60 15.31
C ILE A 496 -17.94 35.72 16.11
N LEU A 497 -17.94 35.60 17.43
CA LEU A 497 -18.57 36.50 18.39
C LEU A 497 -17.56 37.25 19.26
N PHE A 498 -16.34 36.72 19.40
CA PHE A 498 -15.27 37.30 20.20
C PHE A 498 -13.97 37.46 19.40
N ASP A 499 -13.16 38.45 19.75
CA ASP A 499 -11.76 38.53 19.30
C ASP A 499 -10.90 37.45 19.98
N ALA A 500 -9.66 37.31 19.51
CA ALA A 500 -8.68 36.35 20.04
C ALA A 500 -8.44 36.42 21.56
N LEU A 501 -8.74 37.55 22.21
CA LEU A 501 -8.56 37.80 23.64
C LEU A 501 -9.87 37.66 24.45
N GLY A 502 -10.97 37.25 23.81
CA GLY A 502 -12.26 37.07 24.45
C GLY A 502 -13.10 38.34 24.58
N ASN A 503 -12.74 39.44 23.91
CA ASN A 503 -13.59 40.64 23.89
C ASN A 503 -14.72 40.47 22.87
N ALA A 504 -15.94 40.85 23.22
CA ALA A 504 -17.08 40.75 22.30
C ALA A 504 -16.90 41.68 21.09
N ILE A 505 -17.12 41.15 19.89
CA ILE A 505 -17.09 41.89 18.62
C ILE A 505 -18.47 41.94 17.97
N THR A 506 -18.58 42.65 16.85
CA THR A 506 -19.75 42.49 15.97
C THR A 506 -19.73 41.08 15.37
N PRO A 507 -20.82 40.29 15.46
CA PRO A 507 -20.87 38.93 14.92
C PRO A 507 -20.43 38.89 13.45
N THR A 508 -19.40 38.11 13.15
CA THR A 508 -18.77 38.07 11.83
C THR A 508 -18.84 36.67 11.25
N THR A 509 -19.57 36.50 10.16
CA THR A 509 -19.64 35.24 9.40
C THR A 509 -18.43 35.11 8.47
N ARG A 510 -17.75 33.96 8.46
CA ARG A 510 -16.62 33.66 7.57
C ARG A 510 -17.05 32.64 6.51
N PRO A 511 -16.96 32.95 5.20
CA PRO A 511 -17.39 32.03 4.14
C PRO A 511 -16.45 30.80 4.07
N LYS A 512 -16.98 29.62 4.40
CA LYS A 512 -16.26 28.34 4.41
C LYS A 512 -17.14 27.21 3.84
N PRO A 513 -16.54 26.13 3.29
CA PRO A 513 -15.12 25.94 2.99
C PRO A 513 -14.66 26.89 1.87
N ASP A 514 -13.36 27.01 1.63
CA ASP A 514 -12.83 27.96 0.64
C ASP A 514 -12.97 27.43 -0.80
N PHE A 515 -12.69 26.14 -0.99
CA PHE A 515 -12.77 25.40 -2.25
C PHE A 515 -12.67 23.89 -1.94
N SER A 516 -12.79 23.08 -2.97
CA SER A 516 -12.63 21.62 -2.90
C SER A 516 -11.35 21.16 -3.60
N ALA A 517 -10.82 20.02 -3.14
CA ALA A 517 -9.75 19.27 -3.79
C ALA A 517 -10.09 17.77 -3.79
N VAL A 518 -9.13 16.95 -4.26
CA VAL A 518 -9.37 15.55 -4.59
C VAL A 518 -8.95 14.62 -3.47
N ASP A 519 -9.81 13.66 -3.13
CA ASP A 519 -9.52 12.52 -2.26
C ASP A 519 -9.81 11.17 -2.97
N GLY A 520 -9.73 10.05 -2.24
CA GLY A 520 -9.83 8.72 -2.84
C GLY A 520 -8.65 8.46 -3.76
N VAL A 521 -7.45 8.74 -3.26
CA VAL A 521 -6.17 8.75 -3.99
C VAL A 521 -5.17 7.78 -3.39
N SER A 522 -4.32 7.19 -4.23
CA SER A 522 -3.41 6.13 -3.79
C SER A 522 -2.21 6.65 -3.01
N THR A 523 -1.85 5.92 -1.95
CA THR A 523 -0.58 6.04 -1.21
C THR A 523 0.06 4.67 -1.08
N SER A 524 1.32 4.58 -0.66
CA SER A 524 2.07 3.31 -0.62
C SER A 524 1.61 2.34 0.48
N PHE A 525 0.80 2.80 1.45
CA PHE A 525 0.43 2.01 2.63
C PHE A 525 -0.89 2.42 3.31
N PHE A 526 -1.28 3.70 3.28
CA PHE A 526 -2.32 4.25 4.16
C PHE A 526 -3.70 4.34 3.52
N GLY A 527 -4.74 4.21 4.34
CA GLY A 527 -6.14 4.36 3.93
C GLY A 527 -6.92 3.04 3.93
N SER A 528 -7.91 2.93 3.04
CA SER A 528 -8.83 1.80 2.99
C SER A 528 -8.11 0.49 2.65
N LEU A 529 -8.48 -0.59 3.35
CA LEU A 529 -8.03 -1.97 3.08
C LEU A 529 -8.44 -2.52 1.70
N THR A 530 -9.04 -1.71 0.84
CA THR A 530 -9.35 -2.08 -0.54
C THR A 530 -8.20 -1.64 -1.44
N PRO A 531 -7.35 -2.55 -1.95
CA PRO A 531 -6.15 -2.18 -2.67
C PRO A 531 -6.47 -1.44 -3.97
N ASP A 532 -5.64 -0.45 -4.32
CA ASP A 532 -5.53 0.00 -5.71
C ASP A 532 -5.05 -1.21 -6.55
N PRO A 533 -5.75 -1.57 -7.65
CA PRO A 533 -5.33 -2.61 -8.57
C PRO A 533 -3.93 -2.45 -9.19
N LYS A 534 -3.26 -1.31 -9.02
CA LYS A 534 -1.86 -1.11 -9.43
C LYS A 534 -0.84 -1.45 -8.33
N ASP A 535 -0.81 -0.71 -7.21
CA ASP A 535 0.34 -0.78 -6.27
C ASP A 535 0.11 -0.28 -4.82
N GLY A 536 -1.02 0.33 -4.45
CA GLY A 536 -1.16 1.05 -3.17
C GLY A 536 -2.49 0.89 -2.41
N SER A 537 -2.67 1.70 -1.37
CA SER A 537 -3.90 1.86 -0.55
C SER A 537 -4.60 3.16 -0.89
N LEU A 538 -5.94 3.19 -0.96
CA LEU A 538 -6.68 4.44 -1.22
C LEU A 538 -6.93 5.24 0.06
N PHE A 539 -6.39 6.46 0.10
CA PHE A 539 -6.59 7.46 1.13
C PHE A 539 -7.79 8.36 0.76
N PHE A 540 -8.80 8.38 1.64
CA PHE A 540 -10.04 9.15 1.53
C PHE A 540 -10.13 10.18 2.64
N GLY A 541 -11.03 11.16 2.49
CA GLY A 541 -11.30 12.19 3.49
C GLY A 541 -10.71 13.55 3.12
N THR A 542 -11.14 14.59 3.84
CA THR A 542 -10.53 15.92 3.70
C THR A 542 -9.03 15.92 4.02
N SER A 543 -8.54 14.95 4.81
CA SER A 543 -7.13 14.67 5.08
C SER A 543 -6.30 14.39 3.82
N ALA A 544 -6.90 13.82 2.77
CA ALA A 544 -6.24 13.61 1.47
C ALA A 544 -6.45 14.80 0.50
N ALA A 545 -7.59 15.50 0.61
CA ALA A 545 -7.88 16.67 -0.23
C ALA A 545 -6.99 17.89 0.11
N ALA A 546 -6.79 18.19 1.40
CA ALA A 546 -5.96 19.31 1.85
C ALA A 546 -4.50 19.28 1.36
N PRO A 547 -3.73 18.17 1.49
CA PRO A 547 -2.35 18.09 1.00
C PRO A 547 -2.27 18.22 -0.53
N ASN A 548 -3.25 17.68 -1.27
CA ASN A 548 -3.33 17.86 -2.72
C ASN A 548 -3.48 19.35 -3.10
N ALA A 549 -4.29 20.12 -2.36
CA ALA A 549 -4.39 21.58 -2.55
C ALA A 549 -3.10 22.33 -2.19
N ALA A 550 -2.44 21.95 -1.09
CA ALA A 550 -1.17 22.52 -0.67
C ALA A 550 -0.04 22.29 -1.70
N ALA A 551 -0.03 21.12 -2.35
CA ALA A 551 0.91 20.79 -3.42
C ALA A 551 0.67 21.64 -4.69
N VAL A 552 -0.59 21.79 -5.13
CA VAL A 552 -0.95 22.70 -6.23
C VAL A 552 -0.53 24.15 -5.94
N ALA A 553 -0.69 24.59 -4.69
CA ALA A 553 -0.25 25.92 -4.26
C ALA A 553 1.28 26.09 -4.32
N ALA A 554 2.08 25.02 -4.16
CA ALA A 554 3.53 25.07 -4.34
C ALA A 554 3.93 25.27 -5.81
N LEU A 555 3.23 24.60 -6.75
CA LEU A 555 3.40 24.82 -8.19
C LEU A 555 3.08 26.28 -8.55
N LEU A 556 1.96 26.81 -8.02
CA LEU A 556 1.55 28.20 -8.21
C LEU A 556 2.56 29.19 -7.63
N ARG A 557 3.12 28.93 -6.44
CA ARG A 557 4.15 29.79 -5.83
C ARG A 557 5.48 29.74 -6.57
N GLN A 558 5.87 28.60 -7.17
CA GLN A 558 7.05 28.54 -8.04
C GLN A 558 6.84 29.36 -9.32
N ALA A 559 5.65 29.28 -9.93
CA ALA A 559 5.31 30.05 -11.12
C ALA A 559 5.15 31.56 -10.87
N LYS A 560 4.59 31.93 -9.71
CA LYS A 560 4.25 33.32 -9.33
C LYS A 560 4.75 33.61 -7.90
N PRO A 561 6.08 33.71 -7.67
CA PRO A 561 6.67 33.78 -6.33
C PRO A 561 6.39 35.08 -5.57
N SER A 562 5.86 36.11 -6.25
CA SER A 562 5.46 37.39 -5.66
C SER A 562 4.05 37.40 -5.05
N LEU A 563 3.24 36.35 -5.24
CA LEU A 563 1.88 36.32 -4.68
C LEU A 563 1.92 36.26 -3.15
N THR A 564 1.11 37.12 -2.51
CA THR A 564 0.82 37.02 -1.08
C THR A 564 -0.05 35.78 -0.79
N PRO A 565 -0.12 35.29 0.47
CA PRO A 565 -0.97 34.15 0.80
C PRO A 565 -2.44 34.32 0.39
N ALA A 566 -3.01 35.49 0.63
CA ALA A 566 -4.37 35.82 0.21
C ALA A 566 -4.54 35.80 -1.32
N GLN A 567 -3.51 36.22 -2.08
CA GLN A 567 -3.53 36.15 -3.55
C GLN A 567 -3.39 34.72 -4.09
N VAL A 568 -2.63 33.85 -3.40
CA VAL A 568 -2.56 32.41 -3.74
C VAL A 568 -3.96 31.79 -3.59
N ILE A 569 -4.62 31.99 -2.45
CA ILE A 569 -5.98 31.48 -2.20
C ILE A 569 -7.00 32.08 -3.16
N ALA A 570 -6.96 33.40 -3.41
CA ALA A 570 -7.86 34.06 -4.36
C ALA A 570 -7.68 33.54 -5.79
N GLN A 571 -6.43 33.27 -6.22
CA GLN A 571 -6.15 32.71 -7.54
C GLN A 571 -6.72 31.29 -7.68
N LEU A 572 -6.53 30.42 -6.67
CA LEU A 572 -7.09 29.06 -6.67
C LEU A 572 -8.62 29.09 -6.78
N LYS A 573 -9.29 29.95 -5.99
CA LYS A 573 -10.75 30.14 -6.01
C LYS A 573 -11.24 30.69 -7.35
N ALA A 574 -10.54 31.66 -7.94
CA ALA A 574 -10.93 32.28 -9.21
C ALA A 574 -10.80 31.34 -10.44
N THR A 575 -10.05 30.24 -10.31
CA THR A 575 -9.82 29.27 -11.40
C THR A 575 -10.39 27.89 -11.11
N ALA A 576 -11.10 27.73 -10.00
CA ALA A 576 -11.82 26.51 -9.67
C ALA A 576 -12.96 26.24 -10.66
N GLN A 577 -13.37 24.98 -10.74
CA GLN A 577 -14.50 24.48 -11.49
C GLN A 577 -15.65 24.22 -10.51
N ASP A 578 -16.79 24.89 -10.70
CA ASP A 578 -17.98 24.67 -9.88
C ASP A 578 -18.36 23.18 -9.84
N VAL A 579 -18.56 22.66 -8.63
CA VAL A 579 -18.94 21.25 -8.38
C VAL A 579 -20.45 21.08 -8.31
N ASN A 580 -21.16 22.06 -7.75
CA ASN A 580 -22.62 22.05 -7.57
C ASN A 580 -23.31 23.20 -8.32
N THR A 581 -23.81 24.19 -7.57
CA THR A 581 -24.44 25.41 -8.09
C THR A 581 -23.34 26.37 -8.52
N PRO A 582 -23.46 27.08 -9.66
CA PRO A 582 -22.44 28.05 -10.07
C PRO A 582 -22.19 29.14 -9.02
N GLY A 583 -20.92 29.33 -8.65
CA GLY A 583 -20.50 30.27 -7.62
C GLY A 583 -20.34 29.64 -6.23
N PHE A 584 -20.07 30.48 -5.23
CA PHE A 584 -19.78 30.02 -3.87
C PHE A 584 -20.95 29.27 -3.23
N ASP A 585 -20.69 28.04 -2.75
CA ASP A 585 -21.61 27.27 -1.92
C ASP A 585 -20.94 26.81 -0.60
N GLU A 586 -21.73 26.62 0.46
CA GLU A 586 -21.21 26.29 1.80
C GLU A 586 -20.70 24.85 1.97
N LEU A 587 -20.77 24.01 0.93
CA LEU A 587 -20.32 22.60 0.92
C LEU A 587 -19.03 22.43 0.12
N THR A 588 -18.86 23.12 -1.01
CA THR A 588 -17.69 23.00 -1.90
C THR A 588 -16.86 24.27 -2.06
N GLY A 589 -17.30 25.38 -1.45
CA GLY A 589 -16.63 26.68 -1.54
C GLY A 589 -16.73 27.24 -2.96
N ALA A 590 -15.59 27.59 -3.55
CA ALA A 590 -15.50 27.99 -4.97
C ALA A 590 -15.47 26.81 -5.96
N GLY A 591 -15.70 25.57 -5.50
CA GLY A 591 -15.60 24.37 -6.34
C GLY A 591 -14.20 23.74 -6.38
N LEU A 592 -13.98 22.83 -7.32
CA LEU A 592 -12.77 22.03 -7.47
C LEU A 592 -11.62 22.86 -8.08
N ILE A 593 -10.50 23.00 -7.36
CA ILE A 593 -9.34 23.74 -7.88
C ILE A 593 -8.74 23.09 -9.15
N ASN A 594 -8.12 23.90 -10.01
CA ASN A 594 -7.41 23.44 -11.21
C ASN A 594 -6.03 24.09 -11.28
N ALA A 595 -4.96 23.29 -11.24
CA ALA A 595 -3.58 23.76 -11.17
C ALA A 595 -3.16 24.49 -12.45
N TYR A 596 -3.54 23.95 -13.62
CA TYR A 596 -3.17 24.53 -14.90
C TYR A 596 -3.80 25.91 -15.11
N ARG A 597 -5.10 26.05 -14.84
CA ARG A 597 -5.81 27.33 -14.90
C ARG A 597 -5.31 28.32 -13.84
N ALA A 598 -5.00 27.88 -12.62
CA ALA A 598 -4.43 28.74 -11.58
C ALA A 598 -3.09 29.39 -12.01
N ILE A 599 -2.27 28.64 -12.76
CA ILE A 599 -0.95 29.09 -13.23
C ILE A 599 -1.04 29.86 -14.55
N PHE A 600 -1.56 29.24 -15.61
CA PHE A 600 -1.52 29.79 -16.97
C PHE A 600 -2.75 30.65 -17.31
N GLY A 601 -3.86 30.50 -16.58
CA GLY A 601 -5.12 31.18 -16.83
C GLY A 601 -6.10 30.34 -17.66
N ASN A 602 -7.12 31.00 -18.21
CA ASN A 602 -8.08 30.35 -19.11
C ASN A 602 -7.42 29.90 -20.44
N PRO A 603 -8.07 29.00 -21.20
CA PRO A 603 -7.63 28.63 -22.53
C PRO A 603 -7.43 29.84 -23.44
N THR A 604 -6.34 29.84 -24.21
CA THR A 604 -6.07 30.85 -25.23
C THR A 604 -6.58 30.38 -26.59
N VAL A 605 -6.67 31.28 -27.55
CA VAL A 605 -7.07 30.93 -28.93
C VAL A 605 -5.83 30.74 -29.79
N ALA A 606 -5.69 29.58 -30.43
CA ALA A 606 -4.63 29.33 -31.41
C ALA A 606 -4.90 30.02 -32.75
N ALA A 607 -3.86 30.54 -33.38
CA ALA A 607 -3.89 30.98 -34.77
C ALA A 607 -3.72 29.80 -35.74
N THR A 608 -4.28 29.93 -36.95
CA THR A 608 -4.10 28.96 -38.03
C THR A 608 -3.05 29.42 -39.06
N PRO A 609 -2.28 28.50 -39.68
CA PRO A 609 -2.37 27.06 -39.53
C PRO A 609 -1.80 26.57 -38.20
N LEU A 610 -2.48 25.60 -37.59
CA LEU A 610 -2.06 24.95 -36.35
C LEU A 610 -1.67 23.51 -36.64
N LEU A 611 -0.55 23.04 -36.09
CA LEU A 611 -0.21 21.62 -35.96
C LEU A 611 -0.03 21.27 -34.48
N GLU A 612 -0.72 20.24 -34.04
CA GLU A 612 -0.57 19.58 -32.74
C GLU A 612 -0.22 18.10 -32.94
N ALA A 613 1.07 17.79 -32.79
CA ALA A 613 1.62 16.44 -32.81
C ALA A 613 1.99 15.92 -31.40
N PHE A 614 1.70 16.71 -30.35
CA PHE A 614 1.90 16.34 -28.94
C PHE A 614 3.36 16.03 -28.53
N ASP A 615 4.36 16.45 -29.33
CA ASP A 615 5.78 16.12 -29.14
C ASP A 615 6.40 16.59 -27.81
N ASN A 616 5.84 17.62 -27.19
CA ASN A 616 6.41 18.25 -26.00
C ASN A 616 5.83 17.69 -24.68
N THR A 617 5.28 16.47 -24.70
CA THR A 617 4.70 15.71 -23.56
C THR A 617 3.60 16.40 -22.72
N GLY A 618 3.22 17.64 -23.05
CA GLY A 618 2.15 18.40 -22.42
C GLY A 618 1.19 19.04 -23.44
N LEU A 619 -0.02 19.36 -22.99
CA LEU A 619 -1.03 20.05 -23.80
C LEU A 619 -0.86 21.57 -23.74
N ALA A 620 -0.74 22.20 -24.89
CA ALA A 620 -0.62 23.65 -25.02
C ALA A 620 -1.85 24.40 -24.48
N GLN A 621 -1.70 25.70 -24.18
CA GLN A 621 -2.72 26.48 -23.46
C GLN A 621 -4.06 26.63 -24.20
N TYR A 622 -4.10 26.45 -25.52
CA TYR A 622 -5.33 26.50 -26.31
C TYR A 622 -6.19 25.22 -26.24
N TRP A 623 -5.83 24.28 -25.37
CA TRP A 623 -6.64 23.12 -25.00
C TRP A 623 -7.36 23.33 -23.66
N GLU A 624 -8.67 23.11 -23.66
CA GLU A 624 -9.53 22.99 -22.49
C GLU A 624 -9.85 21.50 -22.26
N LEU A 625 -9.77 21.04 -21.01
CA LEU A 625 -10.16 19.68 -20.61
C LEU A 625 -11.44 19.72 -19.77
N THR A 626 -12.38 18.81 -20.02
CA THR A 626 -13.60 18.65 -19.22
C THR A 626 -13.88 17.16 -19.02
N ASP A 627 -13.02 16.52 -18.23
CA ASP A 627 -13.17 15.12 -17.84
C ASP A 627 -14.23 14.97 -16.73
N ARG A 628 -15.16 14.02 -16.92
CA ARG A 628 -16.23 13.71 -15.96
C ARG A 628 -16.12 12.27 -15.44
N VAL A 629 -16.46 12.09 -14.16
CA VAL A 629 -16.36 10.80 -13.45
C VAL A 629 -14.89 10.32 -13.52
N ALA A 630 -14.68 9.04 -13.80
CA ALA A 630 -13.41 8.32 -13.91
C ALA A 630 -12.58 8.65 -15.17
N ALA A 631 -13.00 9.61 -16.00
CA ALA A 631 -12.29 9.97 -17.23
C ALA A 631 -10.88 10.53 -16.95
N ARG A 632 -9.91 10.17 -17.79
CA ARG A 632 -8.54 10.69 -17.81
C ARG A 632 -8.12 11.04 -19.23
N THR A 633 -7.73 12.29 -19.42
CA THR A 633 -7.16 12.79 -20.67
C THR A 633 -5.70 13.17 -20.47
N LEU A 634 -4.77 12.53 -21.21
CA LEU A 634 -3.32 12.74 -21.10
C LEU A 634 -2.64 12.74 -22.46
N VAL A 635 -1.54 13.50 -22.59
CA VAL A 635 -0.54 13.23 -23.64
C VAL A 635 0.37 12.10 -23.17
N ARG A 636 0.56 11.08 -24.01
CA ARG A 636 1.36 9.90 -23.70
C ARG A 636 2.33 9.56 -24.84
N SER A 637 3.51 9.06 -24.50
CA SER A 637 4.53 8.59 -25.44
C SER A 637 4.54 7.07 -25.65
N ASP A 638 3.80 6.33 -24.83
CA ASP A 638 3.61 4.88 -24.94
C ASP A 638 2.53 4.52 -25.98
N PHE A 639 2.23 3.22 -26.13
CA PHE A 639 1.22 2.68 -27.05
C PHE A 639 1.36 3.02 -28.53
N ASN A 640 2.58 3.21 -29.04
CA ASN A 640 2.86 3.46 -30.46
C ASN A 640 2.07 4.67 -31.00
N PRO A 641 2.50 5.91 -30.72
CA PRO A 641 1.95 7.10 -31.37
C PRO A 641 2.12 7.04 -32.90
N ALA A 642 1.29 7.77 -33.66
CA ALA A 642 1.36 7.79 -35.12
C ALA A 642 2.53 8.64 -35.63
N SER A 643 2.85 9.72 -34.90
CA SER A 643 4.11 10.44 -35.00
C SER A 643 4.80 10.46 -33.63
N ALA A 644 6.09 10.15 -33.58
CA ALA A 644 6.79 10.11 -32.29
C ALA A 644 7.23 11.53 -31.90
N PRO A 645 7.21 11.91 -30.61
CA PRO A 645 7.13 11.06 -29.41
C PRO A 645 5.81 11.13 -28.61
N GLY A 646 4.69 11.66 -29.13
CA GLY A 646 3.47 11.87 -28.33
C GLY A 646 2.15 11.57 -29.04
N GLN A 647 1.10 11.30 -28.26
CA GLN A 647 -0.30 11.20 -28.71
C GLN A 647 -1.23 11.66 -27.57
N LEU A 648 -2.39 12.24 -27.90
CA LEU A 648 -3.44 12.57 -26.94
C LEU A 648 -4.34 11.34 -26.71
N VAL A 649 -4.38 10.83 -25.48
CA VAL A 649 -5.15 9.64 -25.09
C VAL A 649 -6.28 10.02 -24.15
N LEU A 650 -7.49 9.56 -24.47
CA LEU A 650 -8.73 9.75 -23.71
C LEU A 650 -9.19 8.36 -23.23
N ASP A 651 -9.11 8.09 -21.92
CA ASP A 651 -9.50 6.81 -21.33
C ASP A 651 -10.09 6.97 -19.92
N ASN A 652 -10.26 5.87 -19.16
CA ASN A 652 -10.68 5.90 -17.75
C ASN A 652 -9.56 5.48 -16.79
N VAL A 653 -9.69 5.91 -15.54
CA VAL A 653 -8.97 5.38 -14.37
C VAL A 653 -10.00 4.81 -13.39
N PHE A 654 -9.75 3.60 -12.89
CA PHE A 654 -10.60 2.80 -11.99
C PHE A 654 -11.85 2.13 -12.58
N PRO A 655 -11.78 0.80 -12.75
CA PRO A 655 -12.94 -0.05 -13.02
C PRO A 655 -13.35 -1.00 -11.86
N TYR A 656 -12.77 -0.90 -10.65
CA TYR A 656 -12.93 -1.95 -9.61
C TYR A 656 -13.96 -1.69 -8.48
N TYR A 657 -14.31 -0.45 -8.16
CA TYR A 657 -15.24 -0.20 -7.03
C TYR A 657 -16.70 -0.43 -7.42
N GLY A 658 -17.19 -1.65 -7.19
CA GLY A 658 -18.62 -1.92 -7.16
C GLY A 658 -19.27 -1.12 -6.03
N THR A 659 -20.09 -0.13 -6.39
CA THR A 659 -20.92 0.72 -5.51
C THR A 659 -20.35 0.95 -4.09
N LEU A 660 -19.30 1.76 -3.98
CA LEU A 660 -19.07 2.49 -2.73
C LEU A 660 -20.27 3.44 -2.53
N ASN A 661 -20.97 3.29 -1.41
CA ASN A 661 -22.14 4.10 -1.02
C ASN A 661 -23.25 4.28 -2.10
N GLY A 662 -23.41 3.29 -2.99
CA GLY A 662 -24.44 3.33 -4.04
C GLY A 662 -24.14 4.23 -5.25
N LEU A 663 -23.01 4.94 -5.26
CA LEU A 663 -22.54 5.68 -6.44
C LEU A 663 -21.81 4.72 -7.39
N ALA A 664 -22.19 4.76 -8.67
CA ALA A 664 -21.64 3.85 -9.67
C ALA A 664 -20.23 4.28 -10.08
N THR A 665 -19.29 3.34 -10.15
CA THR A 665 -18.10 3.47 -11.02
C THR A 665 -18.60 3.51 -12.46
N GLY A 666 -18.81 4.74 -12.93
CA GLY A 666 -19.56 5.04 -14.14
C GLY A 666 -18.73 4.93 -15.42
N THR A 667 -19.45 4.94 -16.53
CA THR A 667 -18.86 5.23 -17.85
C THR A 667 -18.37 6.69 -17.81
N GLY A 668 -17.07 6.91 -18.07
CA GLY A 668 -16.45 8.23 -18.02
C GLY A 668 -16.70 9.00 -19.31
N THR A 669 -16.68 10.34 -19.24
CA THR A 669 -16.70 11.19 -20.43
C THR A 669 -15.43 12.02 -20.46
N ASN A 670 -14.66 11.89 -21.53
CA ASN A 670 -13.46 12.66 -21.80
C ASN A 670 -13.79 13.74 -22.85
N GLU A 671 -13.55 15.01 -22.55
CA GLU A 671 -13.78 16.11 -23.49
C GLU A 671 -12.52 16.97 -23.59
N ALA A 672 -11.80 16.88 -24.72
CA ALA A 672 -10.62 17.69 -25.03
C ALA A 672 -10.98 18.72 -26.11
N THR A 673 -11.04 20.00 -25.74
CA THR A 673 -11.55 21.08 -26.59
C THR A 673 -10.42 22.02 -27.03
N LEU A 674 -10.23 22.15 -28.34
CA LEU A 674 -9.23 22.98 -28.99
C LEU A 674 -9.84 24.32 -29.43
N HIS A 675 -9.26 25.44 -29.02
CA HIS A 675 -9.70 26.80 -29.34
C HIS A 675 -8.93 27.42 -30.52
N LEU A 676 -9.64 27.91 -31.54
CA LEU A 676 -9.08 28.35 -32.83
C LEU A 676 -9.68 29.67 -33.31
N ASN A 677 -8.83 30.57 -33.82
CA ASN A 677 -9.27 31.78 -34.49
C ASN A 677 -9.56 31.47 -35.96
N LEU A 678 -10.85 31.25 -36.28
CA LEU A 678 -11.32 30.94 -37.62
C LEU A 678 -12.14 32.09 -38.25
N ALA A 679 -12.01 33.32 -37.73
CA ALA A 679 -12.76 34.48 -38.20
C ALA A 679 -12.41 34.93 -39.63
N ALA A 680 -11.16 34.70 -40.06
CA ALA A 680 -10.64 35.10 -41.37
C ALA A 680 -10.38 33.86 -42.23
N ALA A 681 -11.44 33.29 -42.80
CA ALA A 681 -11.33 32.09 -43.62
C ALA A 681 -10.46 32.32 -44.88
N PRO A 682 -9.46 31.45 -45.15
CA PRO A 682 -8.69 31.50 -46.39
C PRO A 682 -9.56 31.09 -47.59
N ALA A 683 -9.05 31.29 -48.80
CA ALA A 683 -9.74 30.88 -50.02
C ALA A 683 -10.09 29.37 -49.98
N GLY A 684 -11.38 29.05 -50.06
CA GLY A 684 -11.93 27.69 -49.94
C GLY A 684 -12.28 27.21 -48.53
N GLY A 685 -11.98 27.99 -47.48
CA GLY A 685 -12.35 27.71 -46.09
C GLY A 685 -11.29 26.96 -45.27
N PHE A 686 -11.64 26.55 -44.06
CA PHE A 686 -10.76 25.76 -43.19
C PHE A 686 -10.98 24.26 -43.32
N VAL A 687 -9.91 23.48 -43.13
CA VAL A 687 -9.89 22.02 -43.10
C VAL A 687 -9.21 21.57 -41.81
N LEU A 688 -9.86 20.65 -41.09
CA LEU A 688 -9.29 19.86 -40.01
C LEU A 688 -8.80 18.53 -40.60
N THR A 689 -7.57 18.13 -40.28
CA THR A 689 -7.06 16.77 -40.48
C THR A 689 -6.49 16.26 -39.17
N PHE A 690 -6.70 14.99 -38.83
CA PHE A 690 -6.11 14.36 -37.65
C PHE A 690 -5.99 12.85 -37.87
N ARG A 691 -5.17 12.19 -37.05
CA ARG A 691 -5.13 10.73 -36.94
C ARG A 691 -5.85 10.30 -35.67
N GLN A 692 -6.55 9.18 -35.73
CA GLN A 692 -7.14 8.56 -34.55
C GLN A 692 -7.13 7.04 -34.62
N LYS A 693 -7.16 6.40 -33.45
CA LYS A 693 -7.45 4.98 -33.26
C LYS A 693 -8.23 4.76 -31.97
N LYS A 694 -8.90 3.62 -31.85
CA LYS A 694 -9.38 3.11 -30.56
C LYS A 694 -8.48 2.02 -30.00
N PHE A 695 -8.52 1.83 -28.69
CA PHE A 695 -7.84 0.72 -28.04
C PHE A 695 -8.73 -0.54 -28.04
N ALA A 696 -8.11 -1.72 -27.91
CA ALA A 696 -8.87 -2.96 -27.84
C ALA A 696 -9.82 -2.95 -26.63
N GLY A 697 -11.06 -3.42 -26.80
CA GLY A 697 -12.08 -3.41 -25.74
C GLY A 697 -12.90 -2.11 -25.63
N GLU A 698 -12.52 -1.05 -26.34
CA GLU A 698 -13.29 0.20 -26.39
C GLU A 698 -14.64 0.02 -27.13
N THR A 699 -15.72 0.48 -26.48
CA THR A 699 -17.08 0.53 -27.04
C THR A 699 -17.24 1.71 -28.00
N ASP A 700 -18.31 1.69 -28.81
CA ASP A 700 -18.58 2.72 -29.81
C ASP A 700 -19.94 3.37 -29.54
N GLU A 701 -19.94 4.59 -29.01
CA GLU A 701 -21.15 5.32 -28.63
C GLU A 701 -21.46 6.47 -29.59
N GLN A 702 -22.55 6.35 -30.35
CA GLN A 702 -22.84 7.21 -31.52
C GLN A 702 -23.08 8.68 -31.17
N MET A 703 -22.26 9.58 -31.72
CA MET A 703 -22.44 11.04 -31.55
C MET A 703 -23.68 11.56 -32.33
N PRO A 704 -24.63 12.28 -31.70
CA PRO A 704 -25.77 12.89 -32.40
C PRO A 704 -25.31 14.03 -33.32
N ALA A 705 -26.14 14.40 -34.30
CA ALA A 705 -25.81 15.49 -35.23
C ALA A 705 -25.61 16.85 -34.51
N THR A 706 -26.39 17.11 -33.46
CA THR A 706 -26.30 18.29 -32.59
C THR A 706 -26.55 17.91 -31.13
N PHE A 707 -25.92 18.65 -30.20
CA PHE A 707 -26.16 18.53 -28.75
C PHE A 707 -25.82 19.83 -28.02
N THR A 708 -26.21 19.93 -26.73
CA THR A 708 -25.93 21.09 -25.88
C THR A 708 -25.15 20.65 -24.63
N GLY A 709 -24.13 21.40 -24.25
CA GLY A 709 -23.29 21.09 -23.09
C GLY A 709 -22.36 19.90 -23.33
N THR A 710 -22.55 18.81 -22.59
CA THR A 710 -21.77 17.56 -22.69
C THR A 710 -22.65 16.45 -23.29
N SER A 711 -22.08 15.64 -24.17
CA SER A 711 -22.69 14.42 -24.71
C SER A 711 -22.14 13.16 -24.02
N ALA A 712 -22.72 11.98 -24.24
CA ALA A 712 -22.22 10.69 -23.75
C ALA A 712 -21.80 9.80 -24.94
N THR A 713 -20.86 10.29 -25.77
CA THR A 713 -20.62 9.77 -27.12
C THR A 713 -19.18 9.93 -27.61
N ASP A 714 -18.79 9.12 -28.57
CA ASP A 714 -17.50 9.14 -29.26
C ASP A 714 -17.55 9.95 -30.57
N GLY A 715 -16.68 10.95 -30.71
CA GLY A 715 -16.66 11.74 -31.93
C GLY A 715 -15.81 12.99 -31.86
N VAL A 716 -15.97 13.81 -32.90
CA VAL A 716 -15.42 15.17 -32.96
C VAL A 716 -16.55 16.14 -33.30
N ALA A 717 -16.65 17.25 -32.58
CA ALA A 717 -17.70 18.26 -32.74
C ALA A 717 -17.13 19.68 -32.80
N ILE A 718 -17.89 20.61 -33.39
CA ILE A 718 -17.58 22.04 -33.50
C ILE A 718 -18.60 22.88 -32.72
N SER A 719 -18.14 23.99 -32.14
CA SER A 719 -18.99 25.02 -31.53
C SER A 719 -18.39 26.42 -31.72
N VAL A 720 -19.23 27.45 -31.76
CA VAL A 720 -18.83 28.87 -31.80
C VAL A 720 -19.31 29.66 -30.57
N ASP A 721 -20.11 29.04 -29.71
CA ASP A 721 -20.65 29.61 -28.46
C ASP A 721 -20.24 28.81 -27.20
N GLY A 722 -19.58 27.65 -27.37
CA GLY A 722 -19.19 26.72 -26.31
C GLY A 722 -20.33 25.91 -25.71
N THR A 723 -21.57 26.22 -26.08
CA THR A 723 -22.80 25.69 -25.48
C THR A 723 -23.48 24.70 -26.43
N ASN A 724 -23.60 25.06 -27.71
CA ASN A 724 -24.23 24.25 -28.75
C ASN A 724 -23.16 23.64 -29.65
N TRP A 725 -23.24 22.33 -29.83
CA TRP A 725 -22.23 21.50 -30.48
C TRP A 725 -22.81 20.77 -31.68
N TYR A 726 -22.03 20.71 -32.76
CA TYR A 726 -22.43 20.15 -34.05
C TYR A 726 -21.39 19.12 -34.47
N ARG A 727 -21.82 17.92 -34.82
CA ARG A 727 -20.91 16.80 -35.11
C ARG A 727 -20.14 17.01 -36.41
N LEU A 728 -18.81 16.93 -36.32
CA LEU A 728 -17.90 16.83 -37.47
C LEU A 728 -17.68 15.36 -37.86
N VAL A 729 -17.45 14.49 -36.88
CA VAL A 729 -17.09 13.08 -37.09
C VAL A 729 -17.78 12.19 -36.05
N ASP A 730 -18.38 11.10 -36.52
CA ASP A 730 -18.92 9.99 -35.73
C ASP A 730 -17.84 8.89 -35.67
N LEU A 731 -17.24 8.63 -34.49
CA LEU A 731 -16.07 7.74 -34.37
C LEU A 731 -16.45 6.28 -34.07
N THR A 732 -17.52 5.82 -34.71
CA THR A 732 -18.14 4.51 -34.50
C THR A 732 -18.06 3.63 -35.75
N GLY A 733 -18.23 2.31 -35.58
CA GLY A 733 -18.29 1.37 -36.70
C GLY A 733 -16.98 1.29 -37.48
N THR A 734 -17.01 1.43 -38.82
CA THR A 734 -15.81 1.28 -39.66
C THR A 734 -14.76 2.37 -39.46
N ALA A 735 -15.12 3.51 -38.88
CA ALA A 735 -14.15 4.55 -38.49
C ALA A 735 -13.37 4.17 -37.21
N ALA A 736 -13.87 3.21 -36.44
CA ALA A 736 -13.41 2.89 -35.10
C ALA A 736 -12.40 1.73 -35.09
N THR A 737 -11.22 1.92 -35.70
CA THR A 737 -10.21 0.85 -35.84
C THR A 737 -9.12 0.90 -34.77
N THR A 738 -8.48 -0.23 -34.50
CA THR A 738 -7.31 -0.34 -33.60
C THR A 738 -5.98 0.07 -34.25
N THR A 739 -5.97 0.25 -35.57
CA THR A 739 -4.93 0.95 -36.32
C THR A 739 -5.31 2.42 -36.51
N TYR A 740 -4.33 3.30 -36.71
CA TYR A 740 -4.61 4.70 -37.02
C TYR A 740 -5.30 4.87 -38.36
N GLN A 741 -6.31 5.74 -38.39
CA GLN A 741 -6.92 6.29 -39.60
C GLN A 741 -6.71 7.81 -39.63
N THR A 742 -6.39 8.33 -40.80
CA THR A 742 -6.43 9.77 -41.07
C THR A 742 -7.88 10.18 -41.38
N VAL A 743 -8.37 11.20 -40.68
CA VAL A 743 -9.69 11.79 -40.88
C VAL A 743 -9.50 13.24 -41.33
N THR A 744 -10.24 13.66 -42.36
CA THR A 744 -10.20 15.02 -42.91
C THR A 744 -11.60 15.58 -43.05
N VAL A 745 -11.85 16.80 -42.55
CA VAL A 745 -13.15 17.49 -42.54
C VAL A 745 -12.98 18.93 -43.00
N ASN A 746 -13.77 19.39 -43.97
CA ASN A 746 -13.85 20.81 -44.29
C ASN A 746 -14.74 21.52 -43.25
N LEU A 747 -14.11 22.26 -42.34
CA LEU A 747 -14.76 22.97 -41.24
C LEU A 747 -15.70 24.08 -41.74
N SER A 748 -15.34 24.77 -42.82
CA SER A 748 -16.19 25.84 -43.37
C SER A 748 -17.47 25.30 -44.01
N GLN A 749 -17.39 24.16 -44.70
CA GLN A 749 -18.58 23.48 -45.23
C GLN A 749 -19.44 22.89 -44.11
N ALA A 750 -18.83 22.29 -43.08
CA ALA A 750 -19.54 21.77 -41.93
C ALA A 750 -20.25 22.90 -41.14
N ALA A 751 -19.57 24.03 -40.91
CA ALA A 751 -20.15 25.21 -40.29
C ALA A 751 -21.30 25.78 -41.12
N GLN A 752 -21.13 25.93 -42.44
CA GLN A 752 -22.19 26.40 -43.33
C GLN A 752 -23.43 25.47 -43.30
N ALA A 753 -23.24 24.15 -43.33
CA ALA A 753 -24.32 23.17 -43.24
C ALA A 753 -25.04 23.20 -41.87
N ALA A 754 -24.32 23.55 -40.81
CA ALA A 754 -24.84 23.76 -39.46
C ALA A 754 -25.46 25.15 -39.23
N GLY A 755 -25.41 26.06 -40.20
CA GLY A 755 -25.87 27.45 -40.04
C GLY A 755 -24.96 28.32 -39.15
N LEU A 756 -23.70 27.90 -38.95
CA LEU A 756 -22.72 28.57 -38.11
C LEU A 756 -21.83 29.54 -38.90
N THR A 757 -21.53 30.68 -38.28
CA THR A 757 -20.46 31.58 -38.72
C THR A 757 -19.20 31.29 -37.91
N LEU A 758 -18.13 30.86 -38.58
CA LEU A 758 -16.83 30.65 -37.93
C LEU A 758 -16.33 31.97 -37.33
N ALA A 759 -15.81 31.90 -36.10
CA ALA A 759 -15.56 33.05 -35.25
C ALA A 759 -14.12 33.08 -34.72
N ALA A 760 -13.79 34.17 -34.03
CA ALA A 760 -12.47 34.38 -33.43
C ALA A 760 -12.17 33.42 -32.27
N ASP A 761 -13.16 32.71 -31.74
CA ASP A 761 -13.01 31.60 -30.79
C ASP A 761 -13.95 30.46 -31.23
N THR A 762 -13.52 29.72 -32.26
CA THR A 762 -14.20 28.51 -32.69
C THR A 762 -13.57 27.31 -31.99
N ARG A 763 -14.40 26.46 -31.38
CA ARG A 763 -13.99 25.33 -30.57
C ARG A 763 -14.17 24.01 -31.32
N ILE A 764 -13.17 23.13 -31.28
CA ILE A 764 -13.26 21.76 -31.79
C ILE A 764 -13.05 20.80 -30.62
N ARG A 765 -14.09 20.02 -30.27
CA ARG A 765 -14.03 19.04 -29.18
C ARG A 765 -13.77 17.65 -29.73
N PHE A 766 -12.72 17.01 -29.23
CA PHE A 766 -12.45 15.59 -29.37
C PHE A 766 -13.02 14.90 -28.13
N GLN A 767 -13.88 13.89 -28.36
CA GLN A 767 -14.69 13.31 -27.30
C GLN A 767 -14.65 11.79 -27.33
N ARG A 768 -14.62 11.21 -26.13
CA ARG A 768 -14.76 9.78 -25.89
C ARG A 768 -15.70 9.52 -24.71
N TYR A 769 -16.49 8.46 -24.78
CA TYR A 769 -17.32 7.98 -23.67
C TYR A 769 -17.16 6.47 -23.51
N GLY A 770 -16.72 6.01 -22.33
CA GLY A 770 -16.45 4.59 -22.13
C GLY A 770 -16.00 4.22 -20.72
N ARG A 771 -15.75 2.92 -20.51
CA ARG A 771 -15.24 2.37 -19.23
C ARG A 771 -13.81 1.84 -19.33
N GLY A 772 -13.30 1.70 -20.56
CA GLY A 772 -11.99 1.11 -20.82
C GLY A 772 -10.84 2.03 -20.43
N GLN A 773 -9.73 1.40 -20.05
CA GLN A 773 -8.48 1.99 -19.62
C GLN A 773 -7.34 1.41 -20.48
N VAL A 774 -6.45 2.25 -21.02
CA VAL A 774 -5.42 1.79 -21.98
C VAL A 774 -4.35 0.92 -21.33
N ASP A 775 -4.07 1.16 -20.04
CA ASP A 775 -3.08 0.50 -19.21
C ASP A 775 -3.68 -0.54 -18.23
N SER A 776 -4.83 -1.15 -18.58
CA SER A 776 -5.47 -2.18 -17.74
C SER A 776 -4.90 -3.58 -17.97
N TYR A 777 -4.55 -4.30 -16.89
CA TYR A 777 -4.16 -5.72 -16.97
C TYR A 777 -5.32 -6.67 -17.27
N ALA A 778 -6.58 -6.21 -17.16
CA ALA A 778 -7.77 -7.01 -17.40
C ALA A 778 -8.33 -6.76 -18.81
N SER A 779 -8.36 -7.79 -19.65
CA SER A 779 -8.79 -7.68 -21.06
C SER A 779 -10.22 -7.20 -21.26
N THR A 780 -11.11 -7.43 -20.29
CA THR A 780 -12.50 -6.92 -20.29
C THR A 780 -12.62 -5.43 -19.93
N ARG A 781 -11.49 -4.78 -19.64
CA ARG A 781 -11.38 -3.40 -19.14
C ARG A 781 -10.36 -2.57 -19.92
N LEU A 782 -9.78 -3.14 -20.97
CA LEU A 782 -9.02 -2.38 -21.97
C LEU A 782 -9.97 -1.47 -22.76
N GLY A 783 -9.49 -0.29 -23.13
CA GLY A 783 -10.19 0.65 -24.01
C GLY A 783 -9.66 2.07 -23.86
N GLY A 784 -10.40 3.04 -24.38
CA GLY A 784 -9.96 4.41 -24.65
C GLY A 784 -9.76 4.69 -26.14
N ARG A 785 -9.47 5.96 -26.46
CA ARG A 785 -9.17 6.44 -27.81
C ARG A 785 -7.90 7.30 -27.82
N ALA A 786 -7.23 7.36 -28.96
CA ALA A 786 -6.06 8.18 -29.19
C ALA A 786 -6.23 9.09 -30.40
N PHE A 787 -5.69 10.30 -30.29
CA PHE A 787 -5.63 11.32 -31.33
C PHE A 787 -4.19 11.81 -31.50
N ASP A 788 -3.79 12.09 -32.74
CA ASP A 788 -2.43 12.48 -33.11
C ASP A 788 -2.47 13.33 -34.41
N ASP A 789 -1.39 14.05 -34.72
CA ASP A 789 -1.20 14.84 -35.93
C ASP A 789 -2.39 15.78 -36.27
N ILE A 790 -2.90 16.51 -35.27
CA ILE A 790 -4.06 17.40 -35.43
C ILE A 790 -3.63 18.68 -36.15
N LEU A 791 -4.17 18.90 -37.35
CA LEU A 791 -3.80 19.97 -38.26
C LEU A 791 -5.04 20.76 -38.71
N VAL A 792 -5.01 22.08 -38.54
CA VAL A 792 -6.06 22.99 -39.04
C VAL A 792 -5.45 23.99 -40.02
N SER A 793 -5.95 24.03 -41.25
CA SER A 793 -5.35 24.77 -42.38
C SER A 793 -6.39 25.13 -43.47
N GLY A 794 -5.95 25.63 -44.63
CA GLY A 794 -6.80 25.82 -45.83
C GLY A 794 -6.88 24.57 -46.74
N PRO A 795 -7.78 24.52 -47.74
CA PRO A 795 -8.14 23.28 -48.44
C PRO A 795 -7.31 23.05 -49.70
N THR A 796 -6.99 24.12 -50.43
CA THR A 796 -6.02 24.13 -51.51
C THR A 796 -4.64 24.33 -50.90
N ALA A 797 -3.94 23.22 -50.64
CA ALA A 797 -2.58 23.24 -50.14
C ALA A 797 -1.57 23.66 -51.22
N THR A 798 -1.60 24.94 -51.61
CA THR A 798 -0.41 25.65 -52.11
C THR A 798 0.46 26.08 -50.92
N ALA A 799 0.70 25.16 -50.01
CA ALA A 799 1.41 25.35 -48.76
C ALA A 799 2.67 24.48 -48.73
N ALA A 800 3.71 24.94 -48.04
CA ALA A 800 4.89 24.13 -47.76
C ALA A 800 4.47 22.82 -47.07
N PRO A 801 5.19 21.71 -47.31
CA PRO A 801 4.85 20.43 -46.71
C PRO A 801 5.04 20.48 -45.19
N VAL A 802 4.30 19.66 -44.45
CA VAL A 802 4.45 19.56 -43.00
C VAL A 802 5.19 18.26 -42.67
N PRO A 803 6.46 18.31 -42.21
CA PRO A 803 7.22 17.13 -41.83
C PRO A 803 6.58 16.42 -40.65
N LEU A 804 6.14 15.18 -40.86
CA LEU A 804 5.73 14.25 -39.80
C LEU A 804 6.40 12.91 -40.07
N PHE A 805 6.74 12.16 -39.02
CA PHE A 805 7.34 10.83 -39.18
C PHE A 805 7.14 9.94 -37.96
N SER A 806 7.31 8.64 -38.18
CA SER A 806 7.39 7.62 -37.14
C SER A 806 8.74 6.89 -37.18
N SER A 807 9.02 6.12 -36.12
CA SER A 807 10.17 5.23 -36.06
C SER A 807 9.74 3.84 -35.57
N SER A 808 10.52 2.81 -35.89
CA SER A 808 10.28 1.44 -35.42
C SER A 808 10.72 1.18 -33.96
N VAL A 809 11.10 2.21 -33.20
CA VAL A 809 11.46 2.08 -31.78
C VAL A 809 10.20 2.04 -30.94
N THR A 810 9.99 0.94 -30.21
CA THR A 810 8.86 0.74 -29.29
C THR A 810 9.30 0.50 -27.85
N ALA A 811 10.57 0.79 -27.51
CA ALA A 811 11.15 0.56 -26.19
C ALA A 811 12.30 1.55 -25.93
N ASP A 812 12.40 2.05 -24.70
CA ASP A 812 13.46 2.95 -24.23
C ASP A 812 14.17 2.31 -23.02
N PRO A 813 15.52 2.23 -22.97
CA PRO A 813 16.48 2.53 -24.04
C PRO A 813 16.75 1.35 -24.99
N ILE A 814 17.07 1.64 -26.24
CA ILE A 814 17.45 0.63 -27.25
C ILE A 814 18.91 0.17 -27.10
N CYS A 815 19.27 -0.91 -27.78
CA CYS A 815 20.60 -1.49 -27.71
C CYS A 815 21.59 -0.81 -28.68
N PRO A 816 22.88 -0.70 -28.29
CA PRO A 816 23.94 -0.37 -29.24
C PRO A 816 23.92 -1.31 -30.44
N GLY A 817 23.87 -0.74 -31.65
CA GLY A 817 23.78 -1.48 -32.91
C GLY A 817 22.35 -1.78 -33.38
N THR A 818 21.30 -1.32 -32.68
CA THR A 818 19.93 -1.43 -33.17
C THR A 818 19.72 -0.59 -34.43
N ALA A 819 19.16 -1.22 -35.47
CA ALA A 819 18.69 -0.56 -36.68
C ALA A 819 17.25 -0.06 -36.48
N VAL A 820 17.02 1.21 -36.77
CA VAL A 820 15.75 1.92 -36.63
C VAL A 820 15.23 2.27 -38.01
N GLN A 821 14.06 1.76 -38.35
CA GLN A 821 13.35 2.13 -39.57
C GLN A 821 12.55 3.40 -39.29
N PHE A 822 12.81 4.46 -40.04
CA PHE A 822 11.97 5.65 -40.05
C PHE A 822 10.98 5.58 -41.21
N GLN A 823 9.80 6.15 -41.01
CA GLN A 823 8.78 6.23 -42.05
C GLN A 823 8.27 7.67 -42.16
N ASP A 824 8.35 8.22 -43.36
CA ASP A 824 7.74 9.50 -43.69
C ASP A 824 6.21 9.39 -43.54
N ALA A 825 5.64 10.42 -42.93
CA ALA A 825 4.22 10.58 -42.75
C ALA A 825 3.77 12.02 -43.05
N SER A 826 4.59 12.78 -43.78
CA SER A 826 4.45 14.22 -44.02
C SER A 826 3.20 14.58 -44.81
N LEU A 827 2.63 15.75 -44.52
CA LEU A 827 1.41 16.26 -45.14
C LEU A 827 1.72 17.28 -46.25
N TYR A 828 0.74 17.49 -47.14
CA TYR A 828 0.81 18.34 -48.34
C TYR A 828 1.85 17.91 -49.40
N GLY A 829 2.08 16.60 -49.54
CA GLY A 829 2.77 16.04 -50.70
C GLY A 829 4.24 16.47 -50.81
N ALA A 830 5.06 16.04 -49.84
CA ALA A 830 6.50 16.20 -49.92
C ALA A 830 7.06 15.55 -51.20
N THR A 831 7.84 16.31 -51.98
CA THR A 831 8.48 15.85 -53.22
C THR A 831 9.96 15.53 -53.05
N SER A 832 10.60 16.04 -51.99
CA SER A 832 11.96 15.68 -51.60
C SER A 832 12.13 15.71 -50.08
N TYR A 833 13.11 14.93 -49.61
CA TYR A 833 13.37 14.64 -48.21
C TYR A 833 14.85 14.89 -47.90
N LEU A 834 15.13 15.41 -46.71
CA LEU A 834 16.47 15.45 -46.13
C LEU A 834 16.35 15.11 -44.63
N TRP A 835 16.83 13.93 -44.29
CA TRP A 835 16.94 13.45 -42.92
C TRP A 835 18.32 13.71 -42.34
N THR A 836 18.39 14.00 -41.04
CA THR A 836 19.63 14.06 -40.27
C THR A 836 19.51 13.21 -39.01
N PHE A 837 20.51 12.36 -38.80
CA PHE A 837 20.60 11.38 -37.71
C PHE A 837 21.94 11.53 -36.97
N PRO A 838 22.10 12.51 -36.06
CA PRO A 838 23.27 12.61 -35.20
C PRO A 838 23.52 11.28 -34.46
N GLY A 839 24.74 10.74 -34.52
CA GLY A 839 25.09 9.43 -33.93
C GLY A 839 24.58 8.20 -34.70
N GLY A 840 23.73 8.39 -35.71
CA GLY A 840 23.23 7.33 -36.58
C GLY A 840 24.16 7.05 -37.77
N THR A 841 24.08 5.83 -38.30
CA THR A 841 24.72 5.41 -39.55
C THR A 841 23.66 4.86 -40.51
N PRO A 842 23.40 5.50 -41.66
CA PRO A 842 24.01 6.75 -42.14
C PRO A 842 23.56 7.97 -41.32
N ALA A 843 24.43 8.99 -41.24
CA ALA A 843 24.15 10.22 -40.48
C ALA A 843 23.15 11.17 -41.16
N SER A 844 22.79 10.89 -42.42
CA SER A 844 21.75 11.59 -43.18
C SER A 844 21.17 10.70 -44.28
N SER A 845 20.00 11.06 -44.83
CA SER A 845 19.39 10.35 -45.96
C SER A 845 18.47 11.26 -46.77
N THR A 846 18.30 10.99 -48.05
CA THR A 846 17.33 11.64 -48.94
C THR A 846 16.17 10.73 -49.37
N GLY A 847 16.17 9.46 -48.92
CA GLY A 847 15.03 8.57 -49.09
C GLY A 847 13.89 8.93 -48.13
N SER A 848 12.64 8.68 -48.52
CA SER A 848 11.47 8.93 -47.65
C SER A 848 11.48 8.07 -46.39
N ASN A 849 11.86 6.79 -46.49
CA ASN A 849 11.79 5.81 -45.39
C ASN A 849 13.16 5.19 -45.09
N PRO A 850 14.10 5.91 -44.45
CA PRO A 850 15.46 5.42 -44.22
C PRO A 850 15.56 4.42 -43.05
N LEU A 851 16.51 3.49 -43.16
CA LEU A 851 16.95 2.60 -42.09
C LEU A 851 18.29 3.11 -41.53
N VAL A 852 18.39 3.27 -40.20
CA VAL A 852 19.55 3.91 -39.54
C VAL A 852 19.97 3.13 -38.31
N THR A 853 21.27 2.84 -38.19
CA THR A 853 21.83 2.09 -37.05
C THR A 853 22.53 3.02 -36.06
N TYR A 854 22.23 2.89 -34.77
CA TYR A 854 22.86 3.68 -33.70
C TYR A 854 23.78 2.80 -32.84
N ALA A 855 25.09 2.97 -33.01
CA ALA A 855 26.10 2.08 -32.41
C ALA A 855 26.67 2.54 -31.06
N THR A 856 26.39 3.77 -30.64
CA THR A 856 26.98 4.41 -29.46
C THR A 856 25.90 4.78 -28.46
N ALA A 857 26.20 4.64 -27.16
CA ALA A 857 25.28 5.04 -26.08
C ALA A 857 25.08 6.56 -26.06
N GLY A 858 23.84 7.00 -25.83
CA GLY A 858 23.47 8.43 -25.85
C GLY A 858 22.03 8.66 -26.31
N SER A 859 21.55 9.89 -26.08
CA SER A 859 20.24 10.35 -26.55
C SER A 859 20.43 11.24 -27.78
N TYR A 860 19.76 10.89 -28.87
CA TYR A 860 19.91 11.51 -30.18
C TYR A 860 18.58 12.06 -30.70
N ALA A 861 18.63 13.29 -31.21
CA ALA A 861 17.52 13.88 -31.96
C ALA A 861 17.42 13.27 -33.37
N VAL A 862 16.26 13.42 -34.00
CA VAL A 862 16.05 13.10 -35.42
C VAL A 862 15.42 14.30 -36.11
N THR A 863 15.97 14.70 -37.26
CA THR A 863 15.45 15.82 -38.05
C THR A 863 14.96 15.32 -39.41
N LEU A 864 13.75 15.70 -39.79
CA LEU A 864 13.22 15.55 -41.14
C LEU A 864 12.92 16.93 -41.73
N GLN A 865 13.58 17.26 -42.84
CA GLN A 865 13.23 18.36 -43.72
C GLN A 865 12.55 17.84 -44.98
N VAL A 866 11.44 18.48 -45.38
CA VAL A 866 10.68 18.14 -46.60
C VAL A 866 10.41 19.38 -47.44
N THR A 867 10.35 19.20 -48.76
CA THR A 867 10.09 20.28 -49.73
C THR A 867 9.04 19.87 -50.77
N ASN A 868 8.17 20.83 -51.12
CA ASN A 868 7.29 20.78 -52.29
C ASN A 868 7.41 22.10 -53.09
N THR A 869 6.62 22.27 -54.14
CA THR A 869 6.66 23.48 -55.00
C THR A 869 6.31 24.79 -54.29
N ASN A 870 5.73 24.72 -53.09
CA ASN A 870 5.28 25.88 -52.31
C ASN A 870 6.22 26.21 -51.14
N GLY A 871 7.27 25.40 -50.91
CA GLY A 871 8.30 25.70 -49.91
C GLY A 871 8.88 24.46 -49.23
N THR A 872 9.70 24.74 -48.21
CA THR A 872 10.43 23.76 -47.40
C THR A 872 10.09 23.95 -45.92
N ALA A 873 9.95 22.86 -45.17
CA ALA A 873 9.81 22.90 -43.71
C ALA A 873 10.60 21.77 -43.04
N THR A 874 10.87 21.92 -41.74
CA THR A 874 11.71 20.99 -40.96
C THR A 874 11.05 20.69 -39.61
N ARG A 875 10.99 19.41 -39.21
CA ARG A 875 10.66 18.94 -37.83
C ARG A 875 11.89 18.28 -37.23
N THR A 876 12.21 18.62 -35.99
CA THR A 876 13.25 17.96 -35.20
C THR A 876 12.61 17.41 -33.94
N VAL A 877 12.71 16.11 -33.72
CA VAL A 877 12.29 15.47 -32.48
C VAL A 877 13.53 15.21 -31.63
N SER A 878 13.64 15.92 -30.50
CA SER A 878 14.76 15.80 -29.58
C SER A 878 14.71 14.48 -28.80
N GLY A 879 15.87 13.83 -28.63
CA GLY A 879 16.02 12.64 -27.79
C GLY A 879 15.26 11.39 -28.23
N LEU A 880 14.66 11.38 -29.42
CA LEU A 880 13.84 10.29 -29.96
C LEU A 880 14.52 8.91 -29.89
N ILE A 881 15.85 8.87 -30.03
CA ILE A 881 16.63 7.63 -30.01
C ILE A 881 17.55 7.65 -28.78
N ASN A 882 17.23 6.83 -27.78
CA ASN A 882 18.03 6.68 -26.57
C ASN A 882 18.72 5.31 -26.54
N VAL A 883 20.04 5.29 -26.62
CA VAL A 883 20.86 4.06 -26.68
C VAL A 883 21.50 3.80 -25.33
N SER A 884 21.28 2.60 -24.77
CA SER A 884 21.61 2.26 -23.39
C SER A 884 23.10 2.36 -23.03
N ALA A 885 23.39 3.07 -21.94
CA ALA A 885 24.71 3.17 -21.31
C ALA A 885 24.90 2.21 -20.11
N ALA A 886 23.89 1.38 -19.78
CA ALA A 886 23.95 0.49 -18.61
C ALA A 886 24.69 -0.83 -18.92
N PRO A 887 25.37 -1.46 -17.92
CA PRO A 887 25.71 -2.88 -17.96
C PRO A 887 24.45 -3.75 -18.14
N PRO A 888 24.55 -5.03 -18.56
CA PRO A 888 23.38 -5.89 -18.68
C PRO A 888 22.86 -6.30 -17.30
N ILE A 889 21.60 -6.76 -17.19
CA ILE A 889 21.06 -7.41 -15.98
C ILE A 889 20.94 -8.90 -16.24
N ALA A 890 21.85 -9.69 -15.65
CA ALA A 890 21.85 -11.15 -15.75
C ALA A 890 20.58 -11.74 -15.10
N SER A 891 19.76 -12.42 -15.90
CA SER A 891 18.62 -13.18 -15.41
C SER A 891 18.34 -14.41 -16.25
N PHE A 892 17.81 -15.45 -15.62
CA PHE A 892 17.36 -16.67 -16.28
C PHE A 892 16.31 -17.38 -15.43
N SER A 893 15.64 -18.35 -16.05
CA SER A 893 14.71 -19.29 -15.46
C SER A 893 15.09 -20.74 -15.77
N VAL A 894 14.69 -21.66 -14.90
CA VAL A 894 14.88 -23.10 -15.05
C VAL A 894 13.72 -23.80 -14.34
N ARG A 895 13.09 -24.79 -14.98
CA ARG A 895 11.74 -25.27 -14.59
C ARG A 895 11.71 -26.59 -13.83
N GLN A 896 12.85 -27.21 -13.53
CA GLN A 896 12.93 -28.54 -12.93
C GLN A 896 14.09 -28.61 -11.91
N THR A 897 13.77 -28.90 -10.65
CA THR A 897 14.71 -29.29 -9.57
C THR A 897 13.85 -29.81 -8.40
N PRO A 898 14.21 -30.88 -7.68
CA PRO A 898 15.36 -31.77 -7.92
C PRO A 898 15.18 -32.67 -9.17
N ILE A 899 16.29 -33.19 -9.69
CA ILE A 899 16.35 -34.17 -10.78
C ILE A 899 17.04 -35.47 -10.35
N CYS A 900 16.92 -36.51 -11.17
CA CYS A 900 17.61 -37.79 -10.99
C CYS A 900 19.08 -37.65 -11.43
N PRO A 901 19.99 -38.48 -10.90
CA PRO A 901 21.31 -38.71 -11.50
C PRO A 901 21.17 -39.06 -12.99
N GLY A 902 21.84 -38.30 -13.86
CA GLY A 902 21.72 -38.41 -15.32
C GLY A 902 20.65 -37.51 -15.95
N GLY A 903 19.87 -36.76 -15.17
CA GLY A 903 18.88 -35.81 -15.67
C GLY A 903 19.50 -34.53 -16.24
N SER A 904 18.78 -33.89 -17.17
CA SER A 904 19.20 -32.66 -17.85
C SER A 904 18.27 -31.48 -17.55
N LEU A 905 18.85 -30.28 -17.42
CA LEU A 905 18.14 -29.02 -17.20
C LEU A 905 18.41 -28.01 -18.31
N THR A 906 17.36 -27.43 -18.87
CA THR A 906 17.47 -26.27 -19.76
C THR A 906 17.40 -24.99 -18.95
N PHE A 907 18.44 -24.17 -19.07
CA PHE A 907 18.51 -22.83 -18.48
C PHE A 907 18.10 -21.82 -19.53
N THR A 908 16.93 -21.20 -19.37
CA THR A 908 16.38 -20.22 -20.31
C THR A 908 16.76 -18.82 -19.87
N ASN A 909 17.62 -18.16 -20.63
CA ASN A 909 18.03 -16.77 -20.39
C ASN A 909 16.85 -15.80 -20.50
N THR A 910 16.78 -14.85 -19.58
CA THR A 910 15.81 -13.75 -19.52
C THR A 910 16.51 -12.43 -19.12
N SER A 911 17.80 -12.32 -19.41
CA SER A 911 18.61 -11.14 -19.11
C SER A 911 18.20 -9.93 -19.95
N THR A 912 18.28 -8.74 -19.38
CA THR A 912 17.90 -7.47 -20.03
C THR A 912 19.10 -6.52 -20.14
N GLN A 913 18.89 -5.32 -20.69
CA GLN A 913 19.94 -4.30 -20.90
C GLN A 913 21.07 -4.79 -21.84
N CYS A 914 20.66 -5.36 -22.98
CA CYS A 914 21.51 -5.57 -24.15
C CYS A 914 22.79 -6.43 -23.96
N PRO A 915 22.69 -7.62 -23.35
CA PRO A 915 23.84 -8.53 -23.23
C PRO A 915 24.32 -9.02 -24.60
N VAL A 916 25.57 -8.74 -24.94
CA VAL A 916 26.22 -9.15 -26.21
C VAL A 916 26.98 -10.47 -26.06
N SER A 917 27.29 -10.89 -24.83
CA SER A 917 27.85 -12.22 -24.56
C SER A 917 27.33 -12.83 -23.26
N TYR A 918 27.39 -14.16 -23.21
CA TYR A 918 26.90 -15.01 -22.14
C TYR A 918 28.03 -15.94 -21.73
N GLN A 919 28.27 -16.08 -20.43
CA GLN A 919 29.19 -17.04 -19.86
C GLN A 919 28.50 -17.77 -18.72
N TRP A 920 28.21 -19.03 -18.94
CA TRP A 920 27.62 -19.92 -17.96
C TRP A 920 28.68 -20.79 -17.31
N SER A 921 28.54 -21.03 -16.01
CA SER A 921 29.27 -22.05 -15.27
C SER A 921 28.31 -23.03 -14.61
N PHE A 922 28.60 -24.32 -14.74
CA PHE A 922 27.81 -25.43 -14.23
C PHE A 922 28.73 -26.44 -13.52
N PRO A 923 29.24 -26.13 -12.31
CA PRO A 923 30.04 -27.06 -11.52
C PRO A 923 29.31 -28.39 -11.34
N GLY A 924 29.94 -29.51 -11.70
CA GLY A 924 29.34 -30.86 -11.65
C GLY A 924 28.32 -31.17 -12.77
N GLY A 925 28.02 -30.22 -13.65
CA GLY A 925 27.21 -30.40 -14.85
C GLY A 925 28.06 -30.73 -16.08
N THR A 926 27.43 -31.31 -17.10
CA THR A 926 28.00 -31.55 -18.42
C THR A 926 27.11 -30.87 -19.48
N PRO A 927 27.61 -29.87 -20.23
CA PRO A 927 28.95 -29.28 -20.14
C PRO A 927 29.13 -28.45 -18.86
N ALA A 928 30.37 -28.37 -18.35
CA ALA A 928 30.68 -27.65 -17.11
C ALA A 928 30.70 -26.12 -17.26
N ASN A 929 30.77 -25.61 -18.50
CA ASN A 929 30.60 -24.20 -18.84
C ASN A 929 29.92 -24.09 -20.22
N SER A 930 29.30 -22.96 -20.54
CA SER A 930 28.74 -22.71 -21.88
C SER A 930 28.70 -21.22 -22.22
N THR A 931 28.70 -20.88 -23.51
CA THR A 931 28.44 -19.53 -24.03
C THR A 931 27.12 -19.43 -24.81
N SER A 932 26.35 -20.52 -24.88
CA SER A 932 25.04 -20.55 -25.54
C SER A 932 24.04 -19.63 -24.83
N LEU A 933 23.15 -18.98 -25.60
CA LEU A 933 22.09 -18.14 -25.06
C LEU A 933 21.22 -18.85 -24.01
N SER A 934 20.95 -20.15 -24.19
CA SER A 934 20.16 -20.95 -23.24
C SER A 934 20.62 -22.42 -23.30
N PRO A 935 21.59 -22.82 -22.46
CA PRO A 935 22.18 -24.15 -22.51
C PRO A 935 21.30 -25.21 -21.85
N THR A 936 21.45 -26.45 -22.27
CA THR A 936 20.95 -27.63 -21.56
C THR A 936 22.12 -28.39 -20.95
N VAL A 937 22.00 -28.78 -19.68
CA VAL A 937 23.10 -29.29 -18.85
C VAL A 937 22.67 -30.55 -18.11
N THR A 938 23.44 -31.61 -18.23
CA THR A 938 23.20 -32.91 -17.58
C THR A 938 24.02 -33.04 -16.30
N TYR A 939 23.40 -33.47 -15.20
CA TYR A 939 24.11 -33.74 -13.95
C TYR A 939 24.07 -35.24 -13.63
N ALA A 940 25.22 -35.92 -13.78
CA ALA A 940 25.31 -37.38 -13.69
C ALA A 940 25.26 -37.94 -12.25
N THR A 941 25.59 -37.12 -11.25
CA THR A 941 25.79 -37.56 -9.86
C THR A 941 24.83 -36.83 -8.92
N ALA A 942 24.37 -37.50 -7.86
CA ALA A 942 23.59 -36.84 -6.81
C ALA A 942 24.43 -35.80 -6.05
N GLY A 943 23.83 -34.66 -5.73
CA GLY A 943 24.52 -33.52 -5.16
C GLY A 943 23.74 -32.22 -5.25
N THR A 944 24.32 -31.14 -4.74
CA THR A 944 23.81 -29.78 -4.87
C THR A 944 24.85 -28.95 -5.61
N TYR A 945 24.44 -28.30 -6.69
CA TYR A 945 25.32 -27.60 -7.63
C TYR A 945 24.86 -26.16 -7.85
N SER A 946 25.80 -25.25 -8.11
CA SER A 946 25.54 -23.82 -8.24
C SER A 946 25.74 -23.37 -9.68
N ALA A 947 24.66 -23.29 -10.45
CA ALA A 947 24.67 -22.82 -11.84
C ALA A 947 24.68 -21.29 -11.89
N THR A 948 25.63 -20.70 -12.60
CA THR A 948 25.80 -19.24 -12.69
C THR A 948 25.75 -18.78 -14.15
N LEU A 949 25.00 -17.72 -14.43
CA LEU A 949 25.07 -16.94 -15.67
C LEU A 949 25.80 -15.63 -15.37
N THR A 950 26.81 -15.30 -16.16
CA THR A 950 27.37 -13.96 -16.31
C THR A 950 26.98 -13.43 -17.69
N THR A 951 26.47 -12.21 -17.77
CA THR A 951 26.20 -11.51 -19.02
C THR A 951 27.05 -10.25 -19.13
N THR A 952 27.49 -9.92 -20.34
CA THR A 952 28.36 -8.77 -20.61
C THR A 952 27.84 -7.94 -21.79
N ASN A 953 28.01 -6.62 -21.72
CA ASN A 953 27.91 -5.70 -22.85
C ASN A 953 29.10 -4.71 -22.83
N THR A 954 29.11 -3.69 -23.69
CA THR A 954 30.22 -2.70 -23.77
C THR A 954 30.39 -1.86 -22.50
N ASN A 955 29.37 -1.80 -21.65
CA ASN A 955 29.30 -0.95 -20.47
C ASN A 955 29.62 -1.72 -19.16
N GLY A 956 29.64 -3.06 -19.19
CA GLY A 956 30.03 -3.89 -18.05
C GLY A 956 29.46 -5.31 -18.08
N SER A 957 29.53 -5.98 -16.92
CA SER A 957 29.03 -7.34 -16.72
C SER A 957 28.27 -7.48 -15.40
N THR A 958 27.28 -8.37 -15.35
CA THR A 958 26.60 -8.80 -14.12
C THR A 958 26.36 -10.31 -14.13
N SER A 959 26.02 -10.88 -12.97
CA SER A 959 25.83 -12.33 -12.81
C SER A 959 24.63 -12.70 -11.94
N LYS A 960 24.01 -13.85 -12.21
CA LYS A 960 22.95 -14.48 -11.41
C LYS A 960 23.26 -15.96 -11.17
N THR A 961 22.83 -16.49 -10.04
CA THR A 961 23.12 -17.87 -9.60
C THR A 961 21.85 -18.64 -9.26
N PHE A 962 21.83 -19.95 -9.48
CA PHE A 962 20.73 -20.87 -9.18
C PHE A 962 21.23 -22.21 -8.63
N THR A 963 20.53 -22.77 -7.64
CA THR A 963 20.89 -24.05 -7.00
C THR A 963 20.17 -25.23 -7.66
N VAL A 964 20.92 -26.05 -8.39
CA VAL A 964 20.47 -27.35 -8.90
C VAL A 964 20.60 -28.41 -7.80
N ARG A 965 19.57 -29.24 -7.62
CA ARG A 965 19.62 -30.41 -6.73
C ARG A 965 19.44 -31.68 -7.55
N VAL A 966 20.28 -32.67 -7.30
CA VAL A 966 20.22 -33.99 -7.91
C VAL A 966 20.09 -35.00 -6.79
N GLN A 967 19.00 -35.77 -6.79
CA GLN A 967 18.63 -36.66 -5.69
C GLN A 967 18.48 -38.10 -6.18
N THR A 968 19.14 -39.03 -5.50
CA THR A 968 18.84 -40.46 -5.62
C THR A 968 17.47 -40.77 -4.99
N PRO A 969 16.62 -41.59 -5.64
CA PRO A 969 15.41 -42.13 -5.05
C PRO A 969 15.65 -42.88 -3.73
N THR A 970 14.76 -42.66 -2.76
CA THR A 970 14.82 -43.23 -1.40
C THR A 970 13.92 -44.47 -1.32
N GLY A 971 14.46 -45.61 -0.87
CA GLY A 971 13.68 -46.84 -0.72
C GLY A 971 12.70 -46.81 0.46
N LEU A 972 11.74 -47.74 0.47
CA LEU A 972 10.84 -47.97 1.60
C LEU A 972 11.44 -48.95 2.64
N PRO A 973 11.08 -48.84 3.93
CA PRO A 973 10.17 -47.85 4.50
C PRO A 973 10.82 -46.46 4.64
N TYR A 974 10.06 -45.43 4.33
CA TYR A 974 10.44 -44.03 4.57
C TYR A 974 9.77 -43.52 5.85
N VAL A 975 10.49 -42.72 6.65
CA VAL A 975 9.94 -42.08 7.86
C VAL A 975 10.56 -40.69 8.01
N GLU A 976 9.71 -39.70 8.22
CA GLU A 976 10.06 -38.34 8.62
C GLU A 976 9.15 -37.89 9.76
N ASN A 977 9.72 -37.46 10.88
CA ASN A 977 8.97 -37.04 12.08
C ASN A 977 9.13 -35.54 12.39
N PHE A 978 9.94 -34.83 11.59
CA PHE A 978 10.28 -33.41 11.73
C PHE A 978 10.91 -33.05 13.09
N ALA A 979 11.48 -34.02 13.82
CA ALA A 979 12.05 -33.84 15.15
C ALA A 979 13.28 -32.89 15.19
N SER A 980 13.82 -32.51 14.03
CA SER A 980 14.90 -31.53 13.84
C SER A 980 14.49 -30.35 12.95
N GLY A 981 13.19 -30.16 12.70
CA GLY A 981 12.64 -29.17 11.76
C GLY A 981 12.41 -29.75 10.35
N LEU A 982 12.26 -28.88 9.34
CA LEU A 982 12.12 -29.32 7.95
C LEU A 982 13.48 -29.84 7.41
N PRO A 983 13.57 -31.11 6.96
CA PRO A 983 14.85 -31.66 6.49
C PRO A 983 15.29 -31.04 5.18
N SER A 984 16.59 -30.90 4.98
CA SER A 984 17.19 -30.37 3.75
C SER A 984 16.95 -31.25 2.50
N SER A 985 16.43 -32.47 2.67
CA SER A 985 16.02 -33.38 1.58
C SER A 985 14.62 -33.09 1.04
N TRP A 986 13.77 -32.41 1.84
CA TRP A 986 12.47 -31.89 1.42
C TRP A 986 12.62 -30.53 0.71
N THR A 987 11.60 -30.11 -0.02
CA THR A 987 11.60 -28.82 -0.73
C THR A 987 10.30 -28.07 -0.48
N VAL A 988 10.41 -26.82 -0.02
CA VAL A 988 9.28 -25.90 0.08
C VAL A 988 9.12 -25.17 -1.26
N LEU A 989 7.88 -25.08 -1.74
CA LEU A 989 7.51 -24.37 -2.94
C LEU A 989 6.53 -23.26 -2.56
N ASN A 990 7.06 -22.04 -2.50
CA ASN A 990 6.34 -20.80 -2.21
C ASN A 990 6.30 -19.94 -3.50
N PRO A 991 5.16 -19.87 -4.21
CA PRO A 991 5.06 -19.13 -5.47
C PRO A 991 4.95 -17.60 -5.32
N ASP A 992 4.56 -17.10 -4.15
CA ASP A 992 4.35 -15.67 -3.88
C ASP A 992 5.43 -15.02 -3.00
N ASN A 993 6.33 -15.84 -2.44
CA ASN A 993 7.41 -15.47 -1.52
C ASN A 993 6.93 -14.81 -0.20
N THR A 994 5.68 -15.06 0.20
CA THR A 994 5.15 -14.61 1.50
C THR A 994 5.33 -15.70 2.58
N TYR A 995 4.31 -15.95 3.40
CA TYR A 995 4.28 -17.07 4.34
C TYR A 995 4.33 -18.42 3.61
N THR A 996 4.85 -19.46 4.26
CA THR A 996 4.92 -20.82 3.68
C THR A 996 5.23 -21.89 4.73
N TRP A 997 5.42 -23.13 4.29
CA TRP A 997 5.74 -24.28 5.15
C TRP A 997 7.04 -24.06 5.93
N GLY A 998 6.92 -24.09 7.26
CA GLY A 998 8.02 -23.99 8.21
C GLY A 998 8.04 -25.16 9.21
N ALA A 999 8.80 -24.98 10.29
CA ALA A 999 8.76 -25.87 11.45
C ALA A 999 8.50 -25.04 12.71
N ASN A 1000 7.53 -25.46 13.53
CA ASN A 1000 7.24 -24.87 14.83
C ASN A 1000 7.81 -25.81 15.91
N ALA A 1001 8.72 -25.30 16.75
CA ALA A 1001 9.49 -26.09 17.71
C ALA A 1001 8.76 -26.45 19.02
N SER A 1002 7.61 -25.82 19.29
CA SER A 1002 6.97 -25.82 20.62
C SER A 1002 5.58 -26.44 20.59
N VAL A 1003 5.45 -27.61 19.96
CA VAL A 1003 4.17 -28.31 19.75
C VAL A 1003 4.11 -29.58 20.59
N VAL A 1004 2.97 -29.87 21.22
CA VAL A 1004 2.73 -31.18 21.83
C VAL A 1004 2.27 -32.13 20.73
N ARG A 1005 3.11 -33.11 20.40
CA ARG A 1005 2.89 -34.06 19.32
C ARG A 1005 1.97 -35.20 19.77
N LYS A 1006 1.49 -36.01 18.82
CA LYS A 1006 0.58 -37.14 19.06
C LYS A 1006 1.12 -38.23 19.99
N ASP A 1007 2.43 -38.35 20.13
CA ASP A 1007 3.08 -39.26 21.10
C ASP A 1007 3.13 -38.68 22.53
N GLY A 1008 2.58 -37.48 22.75
CA GLY A 1008 2.61 -36.76 24.02
C GLY A 1008 3.92 -36.01 24.29
N THR A 1009 4.90 -36.06 23.38
CA THR A 1009 6.16 -35.33 23.52
C THR A 1009 6.06 -33.90 22.99
N THR A 1010 6.68 -32.96 23.68
CA THR A 1010 6.87 -31.60 23.14
C THR A 1010 8.08 -31.59 22.21
N GLY A 1011 7.90 -31.09 21.00
CA GLY A 1011 8.98 -30.96 20.02
C GLY A 1011 8.50 -30.42 18.67
N PRO A 1012 9.41 -30.30 17.69
CA PRO A 1012 9.06 -29.70 16.41
C PRO A 1012 8.12 -30.55 15.56
N ALA A 1013 7.28 -29.84 14.81
CA ALA A 1013 6.44 -30.36 13.74
C ALA A 1013 6.51 -29.43 12.52
N ALA A 1014 6.26 -29.97 11.33
CA ALA A 1014 6.07 -29.15 10.14
C ALA A 1014 4.74 -28.38 10.27
N PHE A 1015 4.70 -27.11 9.88
CA PHE A 1015 3.46 -26.33 9.93
C PHE A 1015 3.33 -25.35 8.77
N MET A 1016 2.08 -24.98 8.49
CA MET A 1016 1.68 -23.93 7.56
C MET A 1016 0.99 -22.82 8.37
N PRO A 1017 1.54 -21.59 8.42
CA PRO A 1017 1.00 -20.49 9.23
C PRO A 1017 -0.20 -19.82 8.55
N PHE A 1018 -1.29 -20.56 8.27
CA PHE A 1018 -2.48 -20.01 7.61
C PHE A 1018 -3.13 -18.86 8.39
N PHE A 1019 -2.92 -18.79 9.72
CA PHE A 1019 -3.45 -17.72 10.55
C PHE A 1019 -2.98 -16.33 10.12
N ASP A 1020 -1.74 -16.23 9.61
CA ASP A 1020 -1.13 -14.96 9.20
C ASP A 1020 -1.42 -14.57 7.73
N TYR A 1021 -2.11 -15.42 6.95
CA TYR A 1021 -2.40 -15.12 5.54
C TYR A 1021 -3.54 -14.09 5.39
N SER A 1022 -3.28 -13.03 4.60
CA SER A 1022 -4.24 -11.97 4.30
C SER A 1022 -4.98 -12.10 2.96
N VAL A 1023 -4.71 -13.12 2.14
CA VAL A 1023 -5.44 -13.40 0.87
C VAL A 1023 -5.86 -14.87 0.70
N THR A 1024 -7.16 -15.14 0.47
CA THR A 1024 -7.64 -16.51 0.19
C THR A 1024 -7.18 -17.05 -1.17
N GLY A 1025 -7.03 -18.36 -1.28
CA GLY A 1025 -6.74 -19.05 -2.55
C GLY A 1025 -5.25 -19.16 -2.88
N GLN A 1026 -4.38 -18.51 -2.09
CA GLN A 1026 -2.93 -18.79 -2.07
C GLN A 1026 -2.68 -20.28 -1.77
N LYS A 1027 -1.56 -20.80 -2.29
CA LYS A 1027 -1.22 -22.22 -2.20
C LYS A 1027 0.29 -22.44 -2.07
N ASP A 1028 0.64 -23.28 -1.11
CA ASP A 1028 2.03 -23.59 -0.77
C ASP A 1028 2.22 -25.09 -0.66
N SER A 1029 3.37 -25.58 -1.10
CA SER A 1029 3.62 -27.03 -1.15
C SER A 1029 4.89 -27.45 -0.45
N LEU A 1030 4.77 -28.41 0.46
CA LEU A 1030 5.90 -29.12 1.06
C LEU A 1030 6.10 -30.44 0.31
N GLN A 1031 7.24 -30.57 -0.36
CA GLN A 1031 7.58 -31.67 -1.25
C GLN A 1031 8.54 -32.66 -0.58
N THR A 1032 8.22 -33.95 -0.65
CA THR A 1032 9.10 -35.03 -0.17
C THR A 1032 10.38 -35.14 -1.01
N PRO A 1033 11.40 -35.87 -0.52
CA PRO A 1033 12.40 -36.48 -1.39
C PRO A 1033 11.73 -37.37 -2.45
N ILE A 1034 12.51 -37.78 -3.45
CA ILE A 1034 12.08 -38.84 -4.38
C ILE A 1034 12.02 -40.18 -3.62
N LEU A 1035 10.94 -40.91 -3.83
CA LEU A 1035 10.59 -42.18 -3.20
C LEU A 1035 10.53 -43.28 -4.25
N ASP A 1036 11.08 -44.45 -3.93
CA ASP A 1036 11.15 -45.60 -4.82
C ASP A 1036 10.11 -46.66 -4.44
N LEU A 1037 9.00 -46.70 -5.20
CA LEU A 1037 7.96 -47.72 -5.08
C LEU A 1037 8.18 -48.90 -6.04
N ARG A 1038 9.37 -49.01 -6.66
CA ARG A 1038 9.69 -50.16 -7.51
C ARG A 1038 9.77 -51.44 -6.68
N ASN A 1039 9.13 -52.49 -7.20
CA ASN A 1039 8.94 -53.78 -6.53
C ASN A 1039 8.09 -53.73 -5.23
N GLN A 1040 7.35 -52.64 -5.00
CA GLN A 1040 6.39 -52.53 -3.90
C GLN A 1040 4.98 -52.86 -4.40
N GLY A 1041 4.46 -54.04 -4.07
CA GLY A 1041 3.13 -54.49 -4.51
C GLY A 1041 1.96 -53.74 -3.86
N GLN A 1042 2.19 -53.17 -2.67
CA GLN A 1042 1.32 -52.22 -2.00
C GLN A 1042 2.20 -51.17 -1.32
N ALA A 1043 1.70 -49.94 -1.20
CA ALA A 1043 2.34 -48.88 -0.43
C ALA A 1043 1.27 -48.02 0.24
N ILE A 1044 1.47 -47.67 1.51
CA ILE A 1044 0.57 -46.82 2.30
C ILE A 1044 1.39 -45.64 2.82
N LEU A 1045 0.89 -44.43 2.57
CA LEU A 1045 1.32 -43.20 3.23
C LEU A 1045 0.55 -43.05 4.55
N HIS A 1046 1.29 -42.92 5.62
CA HIS A 1046 0.81 -42.54 6.94
C HIS A 1046 1.29 -41.11 7.24
N PHE A 1047 0.44 -40.26 7.81
CA PHE A 1047 0.90 -39.00 8.41
C PHE A 1047 -0.04 -38.55 9.52
N ASP A 1048 0.49 -37.86 10.53
CA ASP A 1048 -0.30 -37.21 11.55
C ASP A 1048 -0.58 -35.75 11.15
N VAL A 1049 -1.83 -35.34 11.27
CA VAL A 1049 -2.30 -33.96 11.04
C VAL A 1049 -2.96 -33.42 12.30
N ALA A 1050 -2.78 -32.13 12.59
CA ALA A 1050 -3.56 -31.41 13.58
C ALA A 1050 -4.02 -30.06 13.01
N TYR A 1051 -5.31 -29.76 13.17
CA TYR A 1051 -5.94 -28.57 12.62
C TYR A 1051 -7.21 -28.18 13.40
N ALA A 1052 -7.30 -26.90 13.79
CA ALA A 1052 -8.47 -26.32 14.45
C ALA A 1052 -8.95 -25.09 13.65
N PRO A 1053 -9.96 -25.22 12.78
CA PRO A 1053 -10.43 -24.09 11.97
C PRO A 1053 -10.99 -22.96 12.85
N ILE A 1054 -10.87 -21.72 12.38
CA ILE A 1054 -11.50 -20.57 13.05
C ILE A 1054 -13.03 -20.72 13.01
N SER A 1055 -13.60 -21.10 11.87
CA SER A 1055 -15.05 -21.34 11.76
C SER A 1055 -15.39 -22.39 10.70
N SER A 1056 -16.68 -22.60 10.44
CA SER A 1056 -17.14 -23.31 9.25
C SER A 1056 -16.66 -22.64 7.96
N ASN A 1057 -16.72 -21.31 7.91
CA ASN A 1057 -16.49 -20.52 6.71
C ASN A 1057 -14.99 -20.19 6.51
N PHE A 1058 -14.21 -20.26 7.58
CA PHE A 1058 -12.79 -19.97 7.67
C PHE A 1058 -12.04 -21.27 7.98
N ASN A 1059 -11.82 -22.05 6.92
CA ASN A 1059 -11.33 -23.42 6.98
C ASN A 1059 -10.60 -23.78 5.68
N ASP A 1060 -9.32 -24.09 5.83
CA ASP A 1060 -8.35 -24.31 4.77
C ASP A 1060 -8.54 -25.68 4.11
N SER A 1061 -7.60 -26.07 3.25
CA SER A 1061 -7.59 -27.44 2.72
C SER A 1061 -6.18 -27.98 2.57
N LEU A 1062 -6.01 -29.26 2.89
CA LEU A 1062 -4.78 -30.01 2.64
C LEU A 1062 -5.05 -31.07 1.59
N ALA A 1063 -4.20 -31.14 0.57
CA ALA A 1063 -4.16 -32.24 -0.38
C ALA A 1063 -2.79 -32.92 -0.42
N VAL A 1064 -2.76 -34.20 -0.79
CA VAL A 1064 -1.51 -34.88 -1.17
C VAL A 1064 -1.58 -35.23 -2.66
N ASP A 1065 -0.74 -34.56 -3.44
CA ASP A 1065 -0.56 -34.81 -4.86
C ASP A 1065 0.67 -35.69 -5.11
N VAL A 1066 0.54 -36.65 -6.02
CA VAL A 1066 1.60 -37.56 -6.45
C VAL A 1066 2.17 -37.08 -7.78
N TYR A 1067 3.49 -37.04 -7.89
CA TYR A 1067 4.22 -36.63 -9.07
C TYR A 1067 5.20 -37.72 -9.49
N ALA A 1068 5.45 -37.86 -10.80
CA ALA A 1068 6.50 -38.74 -11.29
C ALA A 1068 7.88 -38.18 -10.92
N ALA A 1069 8.75 -39.04 -10.38
CA ALA A 1069 10.09 -38.68 -9.98
C ALA A 1069 10.83 -37.88 -11.06
N CYS A 1070 11.58 -36.87 -10.65
CA CYS A 1070 12.49 -36.12 -11.53
C CYS A 1070 11.78 -35.36 -12.68
N THR A 1071 10.46 -35.18 -12.59
CA THR A 1071 9.63 -34.38 -13.49
C THR A 1071 8.73 -33.42 -12.70
N THR A 1072 7.99 -32.56 -13.41
CA THR A 1072 6.86 -31.78 -12.86
C THR A 1072 5.50 -32.42 -13.18
N THR A 1073 5.47 -33.63 -13.74
CA THR A 1073 4.25 -34.33 -14.15
C THR A 1073 3.51 -34.87 -12.92
N ARG A 1074 2.36 -34.26 -12.62
CA ARG A 1074 1.43 -34.76 -11.60
C ARG A 1074 0.72 -36.00 -12.11
N LEU A 1075 0.89 -37.12 -11.42
CA LEU A 1075 0.27 -38.40 -11.71
C LEU A 1075 -1.14 -38.51 -11.12
N GLY A 1076 -1.40 -37.83 -10.00
CA GLY A 1076 -2.74 -37.82 -9.40
C GLY A 1076 -2.81 -37.11 -8.05
N ARG A 1077 -3.97 -37.23 -7.38
CA ARG A 1077 -4.23 -36.78 -6.01
C ARG A 1077 -4.75 -37.96 -5.21
N VAL A 1078 -4.10 -38.26 -4.10
CA VAL A 1078 -4.45 -39.41 -3.24
C VAL A 1078 -5.18 -39.00 -1.96
N TYR A 1079 -5.08 -37.72 -1.60
CA TYR A 1079 -5.73 -37.16 -0.42
C TYR A 1079 -6.22 -35.75 -0.71
N ILE A 1080 -7.40 -35.41 -0.21
CA ILE A 1080 -7.85 -34.03 -0.02
C ILE A 1080 -8.84 -33.97 1.14
N LYS A 1081 -8.58 -33.11 2.12
CA LYS A 1081 -9.58 -32.73 3.12
C LYS A 1081 -9.73 -31.23 3.26
N SER A 1082 -10.98 -30.81 3.43
CA SER A 1082 -11.46 -29.46 3.72
C SER A 1082 -12.45 -29.52 4.89
N GLN A 1083 -13.10 -28.40 5.21
CA GLN A 1083 -14.26 -28.38 6.11
C GLN A 1083 -15.31 -29.45 5.79
N GLN A 1084 -15.67 -29.61 4.51
CA GLN A 1084 -16.74 -30.50 4.05
C GLN A 1084 -16.38 -31.98 4.12
N THR A 1085 -15.08 -32.30 4.16
CA THR A 1085 -14.56 -33.69 4.15
C THR A 1085 -13.69 -34.01 5.38
N GLY A 1086 -13.76 -33.18 6.42
CA GLY A 1086 -13.23 -33.49 7.75
C GLY A 1086 -11.74 -33.20 7.98
N LEU A 1087 -11.21 -32.05 7.52
CA LEU A 1087 -9.83 -31.65 7.84
C LEU A 1087 -9.64 -31.37 9.35
N GLY A 1088 -10.63 -30.72 10.00
CA GLY A 1088 -10.60 -30.41 11.42
C GLY A 1088 -10.41 -31.64 12.30
N THR A 1089 -9.38 -31.61 13.16
CA THR A 1089 -9.11 -32.66 14.15
C THR A 1089 -9.65 -32.30 15.53
N THR A 1090 -9.98 -31.03 15.76
CA THR A 1090 -10.63 -30.51 16.97
C THR A 1090 -11.83 -29.64 16.59
N ALA A 1091 -12.64 -29.27 17.58
CA ALA A 1091 -13.75 -28.34 17.39
C ALA A 1091 -13.27 -26.98 16.88
N ALA A 1092 -14.09 -26.30 16.07
CA ALA A 1092 -13.78 -24.97 15.57
C ALA A 1092 -13.57 -23.97 16.72
N ARG A 1093 -12.66 -23.01 16.53
CA ARG A 1093 -12.29 -21.97 17.50
C ARG A 1093 -12.90 -20.62 17.06
N PRO A 1094 -14.16 -20.31 17.43
CA PRO A 1094 -14.95 -19.21 16.83
C PRO A 1094 -14.43 -17.79 17.06
N THR A 1095 -13.32 -17.62 17.80
CA THR A 1095 -12.65 -16.33 18.03
C THR A 1095 -11.27 -16.35 17.37
N SER A 1096 -11.08 -15.53 16.33
CA SER A 1096 -9.89 -15.47 15.47
C SER A 1096 -8.66 -14.79 16.10
N THR A 1097 -8.55 -14.74 17.43
CA THR A 1097 -7.56 -13.90 18.13
C THR A 1097 -6.25 -14.63 18.47
N ALA A 1098 -6.08 -15.88 18.06
CA ALA A 1098 -4.86 -16.63 18.28
C ALA A 1098 -4.68 -17.77 17.25
N ALA A 1099 -3.44 -17.92 16.77
CA ALA A 1099 -3.01 -19.07 16.01
C ALA A 1099 -3.24 -20.37 16.80
N PHE A 1100 -3.69 -21.42 16.12
CA PHE A 1100 -3.77 -22.76 16.67
C PHE A 1100 -2.36 -23.31 16.84
N VAL A 1101 -2.07 -23.84 18.03
CA VAL A 1101 -0.88 -24.65 18.29
C VAL A 1101 -1.37 -25.91 19.00
N PRO A 1102 -1.01 -27.13 18.54
CA PRO A 1102 -1.41 -28.35 19.23
C PRO A 1102 -0.80 -28.43 20.64
N THR A 1103 -1.66 -28.50 21.64
CA THR A 1103 -1.31 -28.53 23.08
C THR A 1103 -1.53 -29.88 23.75
N ALA A 1104 -2.14 -30.84 23.05
CA ALA A 1104 -2.40 -32.17 23.56
C ALA A 1104 -2.39 -33.22 22.43
N ALA A 1105 -2.05 -34.46 22.78
CA ALA A 1105 -1.90 -35.57 21.84
C ALA A 1105 -3.20 -35.96 21.12
N ASP A 1106 -4.34 -35.76 21.76
CA ASP A 1106 -5.69 -36.03 21.24
C ASP A 1106 -6.16 -35.03 20.17
N GLN A 1107 -5.45 -33.92 20.00
CA GLN A 1107 -5.69 -32.93 18.95
C GLN A 1107 -5.13 -33.35 17.58
N TRP A 1108 -4.42 -34.48 17.52
CA TRP A 1108 -3.83 -35.04 16.31
C TRP A 1108 -4.60 -36.26 15.80
N ARG A 1109 -4.71 -36.37 14.48
CA ARG A 1109 -5.33 -37.51 13.79
C ARG A 1109 -4.37 -38.09 12.77
N GLN A 1110 -4.28 -39.42 12.71
CA GLN A 1110 -3.56 -40.10 11.62
C GLN A 1110 -4.42 -40.15 10.36
N GLU A 1111 -3.77 -40.01 9.22
CA GLU A 1111 -4.30 -40.32 7.90
C GLU A 1111 -3.54 -41.52 7.32
N ASP A 1112 -4.27 -42.50 6.82
CA ASP A 1112 -3.74 -43.65 6.10
C ASP A 1112 -4.22 -43.58 4.65
N VAL A 1113 -3.29 -43.43 3.70
CA VAL A 1113 -3.57 -43.11 2.30
C VAL A 1113 -2.88 -44.11 1.38
N SER A 1114 -3.65 -44.87 0.60
CA SER A 1114 -3.10 -45.87 -0.33
C SER A 1114 -2.37 -45.20 -1.49
N LEU A 1115 -1.12 -45.62 -1.72
CA LEU A 1115 -0.29 -45.26 -2.88
C LEU A 1115 -0.20 -46.41 -3.90
N SER A 1116 -0.95 -47.51 -3.73
CA SER A 1116 -0.84 -48.71 -4.55
C SER A 1116 -1.11 -48.49 -6.05
N ALA A 1117 -1.82 -47.42 -6.44
CA ALA A 1117 -1.98 -47.02 -7.84
C ALA A 1117 -0.67 -46.56 -8.52
N TYR A 1118 0.37 -46.26 -7.73
CA TYR A 1118 1.70 -45.84 -8.18
C TYR A 1118 2.76 -46.90 -7.83
N ALA A 1119 2.33 -48.11 -7.50
CA ALA A 1119 3.21 -49.28 -7.37
C ALA A 1119 4.07 -49.44 -8.63
N ASN A 1120 5.30 -49.89 -8.44
CA ASN A 1120 6.32 -50.03 -9.48
C ASN A 1120 6.83 -48.74 -10.14
N GLN A 1121 6.53 -47.57 -9.57
CA GLN A 1121 7.01 -46.27 -10.05
C GLN A 1121 8.00 -45.62 -9.06
N GLN A 1122 8.71 -44.59 -9.53
CA GLN A 1122 9.40 -43.65 -8.66
C GLN A 1122 8.59 -42.35 -8.64
N ILE A 1123 8.31 -41.83 -7.44
CA ILE A 1123 7.42 -40.69 -7.24
C ILE A 1123 8.03 -39.67 -6.27
N TYR A 1124 7.43 -38.50 -6.19
CA TYR A 1124 7.48 -37.70 -4.96
C TYR A 1124 6.07 -37.19 -4.65
N LEU A 1125 5.86 -36.80 -3.40
CA LEU A 1125 4.59 -36.28 -2.91
C LEU A 1125 4.71 -34.77 -2.67
N ARG A 1126 3.60 -34.05 -2.86
CA ARG A 1126 3.43 -32.68 -2.39
C ARG A 1126 2.25 -32.60 -1.44
N PHE A 1127 2.51 -32.16 -0.22
CA PHE A 1127 1.50 -31.70 0.72
C PHE A 1127 1.13 -30.27 0.33
N VAL A 1128 0.00 -30.11 -0.36
CA VAL A 1128 -0.47 -28.84 -0.91
C VAL A 1128 -1.48 -28.23 0.05
N ALA A 1129 -1.07 -27.12 0.67
CA ALA A 1129 -1.87 -26.26 1.51
C ALA A 1129 -2.64 -25.25 0.64
N TYR A 1130 -3.92 -25.02 0.95
CA TYR A 1130 -4.78 -24.03 0.30
C TYR A 1130 -5.40 -23.10 1.34
N ASN A 1131 -5.03 -21.82 1.33
CA ASN A 1131 -5.52 -20.84 2.31
C ASN A 1131 -6.98 -20.46 2.06
N ARG A 1132 -7.78 -20.43 3.13
CA ARG A 1132 -9.14 -19.88 3.20
C ARG A 1132 -9.38 -19.14 4.52
N PHE A 1133 -8.37 -18.42 5.02
CA PHE A 1133 -8.39 -17.70 6.30
C PHE A 1133 -8.69 -18.60 7.51
N GLY A 1134 -8.32 -19.88 7.45
CA GLY A 1134 -8.49 -20.76 8.60
C GLY A 1134 -7.41 -20.52 9.65
N ASN A 1135 -6.67 -21.56 10.02
CA ASN A 1135 -5.76 -21.50 11.15
C ASN A 1135 -4.54 -22.40 10.90
N ASP A 1136 -3.51 -22.30 11.72
CA ASP A 1136 -2.27 -23.03 11.47
C ASP A 1136 -2.49 -24.54 11.34
N LEU A 1137 -1.93 -25.12 10.29
CA LEU A 1137 -2.04 -26.54 9.95
C LEU A 1137 -0.72 -27.25 10.24
N TYR A 1138 -0.77 -28.32 11.02
CA TYR A 1138 0.43 -29.05 11.47
C TYR A 1138 0.49 -30.45 10.87
N LEU A 1139 1.70 -30.87 10.50
CA LEU A 1139 2.03 -32.20 10.01
C LEU A 1139 3.19 -32.82 10.81
N SER A 1140 3.07 -34.11 11.12
CA SER A 1140 4.14 -34.91 11.72
C SER A 1140 4.07 -36.37 11.24
N ASN A 1141 5.09 -37.16 11.59
CA ASN A 1141 5.17 -38.61 11.36
C ASN A 1141 4.78 -39.08 9.94
N VAL A 1142 5.28 -38.38 8.91
CA VAL A 1142 5.11 -38.81 7.51
C VAL A 1142 5.91 -40.09 7.28
N ARG A 1143 5.22 -41.21 7.16
CA ARG A 1143 5.79 -42.55 6.97
C ARG A 1143 5.21 -43.19 5.72
N ILE A 1144 6.02 -43.95 4.99
CA ILE A 1144 5.56 -44.74 3.85
C ILE A 1144 6.14 -46.14 3.97
N ASP A 1145 5.28 -47.17 3.95
CA ASP A 1145 5.69 -48.57 4.00
C ASP A 1145 4.72 -49.47 3.22
N ASN A 1146 4.96 -50.78 3.27
CA ASN A 1146 4.33 -51.79 2.43
C ASN A 1146 3.57 -52.88 3.22
N THR A 1147 3.34 -52.69 4.53
CA THR A 1147 2.94 -53.81 5.41
C THR A 1147 1.44 -53.99 5.60
N VAL A 1148 0.92 -55.09 5.05
CA VAL A 1148 -0.03 -55.92 5.78
C VAL A 1148 0.77 -56.76 6.80
N LEU A 1149 0.39 -56.65 8.08
CA LEU A 1149 0.84 -57.44 9.25
C LEU A 1149 2.25 -57.22 9.86
N ALA A 1150 2.18 -56.78 11.13
CA ALA A 1150 2.86 -57.36 12.30
C ALA A 1150 4.39 -57.22 12.52
N THR A 1151 4.71 -56.48 13.59
CA THR A 1151 5.80 -56.78 14.55
C THR A 1151 7.22 -57.01 14.02
N THR A 1152 7.88 -55.93 13.56
CA THR A 1152 9.28 -55.59 13.97
C THR A 1152 9.69 -54.22 13.42
N GLN A 1153 9.15 -53.14 14.00
CA GLN A 1153 9.92 -51.88 14.01
C GLN A 1153 11.06 -52.02 15.03
N ALA A 1154 12.18 -51.35 14.77
CA ALA A 1154 13.15 -51.04 15.81
C ALA A 1154 12.52 -50.01 16.77
N VAL A 1155 11.69 -50.49 17.70
CA VAL A 1155 11.04 -49.65 18.72
C VAL A 1155 12.14 -49.03 19.56
N ALA A 1156 12.28 -47.71 19.50
CA ALA A 1156 13.25 -46.97 20.30
C ALA A 1156 13.09 -47.32 21.80
N GLU A 1157 14.20 -47.62 22.47
CA GLU A 1157 14.17 -48.06 23.87
C GLU A 1157 13.45 -47.03 24.74
N SER A 1158 12.34 -47.43 25.34
CA SER A 1158 11.44 -46.53 26.05
C SER A 1158 11.90 -46.36 27.50
N PRO A 1159 12.18 -45.13 27.98
CA PRO A 1159 12.68 -44.91 29.33
C PRO A 1159 11.63 -45.22 30.42
N ALA A 1160 10.36 -45.40 30.05
CA ALA A 1160 9.28 -45.83 30.95
C ALA A 1160 9.30 -47.34 31.27
N LEU A 1161 10.07 -48.15 30.53
CA LEU A 1161 10.23 -49.58 30.77
C LEU A 1161 11.68 -49.86 31.17
N GLN A 1162 11.93 -50.11 32.47
CA GLN A 1162 13.28 -50.37 32.99
C GLN A 1162 13.47 -51.83 33.36
N VAL A 1163 14.71 -52.30 33.21
CA VAL A 1163 15.08 -53.71 33.41
C VAL A 1163 16.38 -53.78 34.21
N TYR A 1164 16.39 -54.56 35.30
CA TYR A 1164 17.56 -54.72 36.17
C TYR A 1164 17.66 -56.13 36.80
N PRO A 1165 18.86 -56.73 36.90
CA PRO A 1165 20.13 -56.27 36.34
C PRO A 1165 20.15 -56.38 34.81
N ASN A 1166 20.97 -55.56 34.16
CA ASN A 1166 21.17 -55.57 32.70
C ASN A 1166 22.58 -55.03 32.41
N PRO A 1167 23.58 -55.88 32.06
CA PRO A 1167 23.45 -57.30 31.73
C PRO A 1167 22.94 -58.21 32.87
N VAL A 1168 22.31 -59.32 32.50
CA VAL A 1168 21.82 -60.37 33.41
C VAL A 1168 22.51 -61.70 33.08
N GLN A 1169 22.90 -62.47 34.10
CA GLN A 1169 23.44 -63.81 33.89
C GLN A 1169 22.32 -64.81 33.57
N SER A 1170 22.61 -65.80 32.72
CA SER A 1170 21.66 -66.88 32.42
C SER A 1170 21.17 -67.59 33.69
N GLY A 1171 19.84 -67.66 33.88
CA GLY A 1171 19.18 -68.22 35.07
C GLY A 1171 19.06 -67.29 36.29
N ALA A 1172 19.51 -66.03 36.21
CA ALA A 1172 19.24 -65.03 37.25
C ALA A 1172 17.84 -64.38 37.09
N THR A 1173 17.35 -63.72 38.16
CA THR A 1173 16.05 -63.02 38.14
C THR A 1173 16.16 -61.65 37.46
N LEU A 1174 15.16 -61.30 36.65
CA LEU A 1174 15.11 -60.08 35.83
C LEU A 1174 13.92 -59.19 36.27
N THR A 1175 14.21 -58.11 36.97
CA THR A 1175 13.16 -57.21 37.47
C THR A 1175 12.69 -56.29 36.36
N LEU A 1176 11.37 -56.21 36.13
CA LEU A 1176 10.75 -55.33 35.14
C LEU A 1176 10.00 -54.21 35.87
N GLN A 1177 10.50 -52.99 35.78
CA GLN A 1177 9.76 -51.82 36.19
C GLN A 1177 8.95 -51.33 34.99
N LEU A 1178 7.64 -51.55 35.07
CA LEU A 1178 6.71 -51.40 33.96
C LEU A 1178 6.24 -49.94 33.82
N PRO A 1179 5.79 -49.51 32.61
CA PRO A 1179 5.30 -48.16 32.37
C PRO A 1179 4.12 -47.79 33.30
N PRO A 1180 4.02 -46.52 33.76
CA PRO A 1180 3.01 -46.06 34.72
C PRO A 1180 1.61 -45.84 34.09
N VAL A 1181 1.25 -46.65 33.09
CA VAL A 1181 -0.07 -46.65 32.43
C VAL A 1181 -1.02 -47.52 33.27
N LYS A 1182 -2.34 -47.25 33.25
CA LYS A 1182 -3.33 -48.04 34.00
C LYS A 1182 -4.11 -48.96 33.05
N GLY A 1183 -4.04 -50.28 33.27
CA GLY A 1183 -4.80 -51.27 32.51
C GLY A 1183 -4.06 -52.59 32.25
N PRO A 1184 -4.70 -53.59 31.61
CA PRO A 1184 -4.03 -54.81 31.22
C PRO A 1184 -3.01 -54.56 30.10
N ALA A 1185 -1.86 -55.22 30.18
CA ALA A 1185 -0.81 -55.18 29.19
C ALA A 1185 -0.19 -56.56 28.95
N THR A 1186 0.25 -56.78 27.72
CA THR A 1186 1.02 -57.95 27.29
C THR A 1186 2.51 -57.63 27.36
N VAL A 1187 3.27 -58.35 28.17
CA VAL A 1187 4.75 -58.25 28.18
C VAL A 1187 5.34 -59.47 27.48
N GLN A 1188 6.32 -59.26 26.61
CA GLN A 1188 7.05 -60.27 25.86
C GLN A 1188 8.56 -60.06 26.01
N LEU A 1189 9.34 -61.13 25.89
CA LEU A 1189 10.79 -61.06 25.70
C LEU A 1189 11.12 -61.76 24.37
N VAL A 1190 11.62 -60.99 23.40
CA VAL A 1190 11.99 -61.49 22.06
C VAL A 1190 13.51 -61.62 21.92
N ASP A 1191 13.98 -62.58 21.13
CA ASP A 1191 15.39 -62.68 20.76
C ASP A 1191 15.79 -61.70 19.64
N ALA A 1192 17.09 -61.66 19.33
CA ALA A 1192 17.66 -60.81 18.28
C ALA A 1192 17.11 -61.07 16.85
N VAL A 1193 16.36 -62.15 16.63
CA VAL A 1193 15.68 -62.46 15.35
C VAL A 1193 14.15 -62.32 15.45
N GLY A 1194 13.66 -61.65 16.50
CA GLY A 1194 12.25 -61.28 16.68
C GLY A 1194 11.33 -62.39 17.18
N ARG A 1195 11.85 -63.57 17.54
CA ARG A 1195 11.01 -64.68 18.05
C ARG A 1195 10.66 -64.40 19.50
N THR A 1196 9.38 -64.57 19.85
CA THR A 1196 8.93 -64.43 21.25
C THR A 1196 9.40 -65.63 22.07
N CYS A 1197 10.35 -65.39 22.97
CA CYS A 1197 10.94 -66.39 23.85
C CYS A 1197 10.26 -66.46 25.23
N TRP A 1198 9.41 -65.48 25.57
CA TRP A 1198 8.52 -65.50 26.73
C TRP A 1198 7.41 -64.47 26.56
N GLN A 1199 6.25 -64.71 27.17
CA GLN A 1199 5.12 -63.79 27.21
C GLN A 1199 4.31 -63.95 28.51
N ALA A 1200 3.76 -62.85 29.03
CA ALA A 1200 2.77 -62.84 30.10
C ALA A 1200 1.75 -61.70 29.92
N GLN A 1201 0.60 -61.82 30.58
CA GLN A 1201 -0.34 -60.72 30.81
C GLN A 1201 -0.09 -60.15 32.21
N VAL A 1202 -0.05 -58.82 32.34
CA VAL A 1202 0.14 -58.11 33.60
C VAL A 1202 -0.89 -56.99 33.72
N ALA A 1203 -1.38 -56.74 34.93
CA ALA A 1203 -2.20 -55.57 35.22
C ALA A 1203 -1.28 -54.42 35.61
N LEU A 1204 -1.19 -53.40 34.77
CA LEU A 1204 -0.44 -52.18 35.09
C LEU A 1204 -1.28 -51.31 36.03
N THR A 1205 -0.75 -51.07 37.22
CA THR A 1205 -1.25 -50.06 38.17
C THR A 1205 -0.26 -48.91 38.21
N SER A 1206 -0.76 -47.67 38.21
CA SER A 1206 0.07 -46.46 38.29
C SER A 1206 1.06 -46.53 39.46
N ALA A 1207 2.34 -46.70 39.13
CA ALA A 1207 3.52 -46.75 40.02
C ALA A 1207 3.82 -48.04 40.82
N ALA A 1208 3.60 -49.25 40.27
CA ALA A 1208 4.11 -50.51 40.86
C ALA A 1208 5.13 -51.25 39.94
N ALA A 1209 6.17 -51.83 40.53
CA ALA A 1209 7.14 -52.69 39.83
C ALA A 1209 6.77 -54.18 39.94
N THR A 1210 7.17 -55.01 38.96
CA THR A 1210 6.87 -56.45 38.96
C THR A 1210 8.13 -57.28 38.70
N THR A 1211 8.45 -58.18 39.62
CA THR A 1211 9.65 -59.04 39.53
C THR A 1211 9.36 -60.29 38.71
N TYR A 1212 10.24 -60.66 37.78
CA TYR A 1212 10.11 -61.88 36.97
C TYR A 1212 11.41 -62.70 36.95
N SER A 1213 11.35 -63.99 37.28
CA SER A 1213 12.53 -64.87 37.24
C SER A 1213 12.68 -65.53 35.86
N LEU A 1214 13.84 -65.35 35.21
CA LEU A 1214 14.12 -66.00 33.92
C LEU A 1214 14.30 -67.52 34.11
N PRO A 1215 13.66 -68.36 33.27
CA PRO A 1215 13.92 -69.80 33.27
C PRO A 1215 15.39 -70.12 32.96
N SER A 1216 15.90 -71.18 33.60
CA SER A 1216 17.32 -71.40 33.93
C SER A 1216 18.29 -71.74 32.79
N VAL A 1217 17.86 -71.72 31.52
CA VAL A 1217 18.76 -71.95 30.37
C VAL A 1217 18.38 -71.02 29.22
N ARG A 1218 19.11 -69.92 29.04
CA ARG A 1218 19.05 -69.06 27.84
C ARG A 1218 20.45 -68.81 27.28
N PRO A 1219 20.66 -68.90 25.94
CA PRO A 1219 21.93 -68.54 25.33
C PRO A 1219 22.30 -67.08 25.59
N ALA A 1220 23.59 -66.82 25.81
CA ALA A 1220 24.15 -65.47 25.85
C ALA A 1220 23.84 -64.72 24.55
N GLY A 1221 23.43 -63.46 24.66
CA GLY A 1221 22.99 -62.67 23.51
C GLY A 1221 22.12 -61.47 23.87
N ILE A 1222 21.68 -60.76 22.83
CA ILE A 1222 20.80 -59.59 22.95
C ILE A 1222 19.36 -60.02 22.77
N TYR A 1223 18.51 -59.57 23.68
CA TYR A 1223 17.06 -59.74 23.68
C TYR A 1223 16.37 -58.38 23.84
N VAL A 1224 15.07 -58.31 23.59
CA VAL A 1224 14.27 -57.09 23.79
C VAL A 1224 13.00 -57.44 24.57
N VAL A 1225 12.77 -56.76 25.69
CA VAL A 1225 11.46 -56.75 26.37
C VAL A 1225 10.55 -55.82 25.60
N LEU A 1226 9.35 -56.27 25.28
CA LEU A 1226 8.26 -55.49 24.70
C LEU A 1226 7.08 -55.48 25.68
N CYS A 1227 6.49 -54.33 25.94
CA CYS A 1227 5.25 -54.19 26.71
C CYS A 1227 4.21 -53.49 25.84
N ARG A 1228 3.10 -54.16 25.51
CA ARG A 1228 1.99 -53.61 24.75
C ARG A 1228 0.76 -53.45 25.64
N THR A 1229 0.25 -52.23 25.76
CA THR A 1229 -0.96 -51.89 26.51
C THR A 1229 -2.22 -52.14 25.67
N ALA A 1230 -3.38 -52.24 26.32
CA ALA A 1230 -4.65 -52.54 25.66
C ALA A 1230 -5.15 -51.45 24.69
N ASP A 1231 -4.70 -50.20 24.84
CA ASP A 1231 -4.92 -49.08 23.93
C ASP A 1231 -3.95 -49.07 22.73
N GLY A 1232 -3.03 -50.05 22.65
CA GLY A 1232 -2.15 -50.27 21.51
C GLY A 1232 -0.76 -49.63 21.61
N GLN A 1233 -0.45 -48.87 22.68
CA GLN A 1233 0.91 -48.35 22.88
C GLN A 1233 1.92 -49.49 23.07
N LEU A 1234 3.17 -49.26 22.64
CA LEU A 1234 4.24 -50.26 22.66
C LEU A 1234 5.53 -49.65 23.22
N PHE A 1235 5.97 -50.22 24.35
CA PHE A 1235 7.21 -49.85 25.04
C PHE A 1235 8.25 -50.96 24.82
N SER A 1236 9.52 -50.61 24.58
CA SER A 1236 10.61 -51.59 24.42
C SER A 1236 11.79 -51.32 25.35
N ARG A 1237 12.57 -52.35 25.69
CA ARG A 1237 13.86 -52.19 26.38
C ARG A 1237 14.78 -53.34 26.02
N ARG A 1238 16.03 -53.04 25.65
CA ARG A 1238 17.03 -54.07 25.31
C ARG A 1238 17.59 -54.71 26.58
N VAL A 1239 17.82 -56.03 26.54
CA VAL A 1239 18.40 -56.81 27.63
C VAL A 1239 19.58 -57.61 27.08
N VAL A 1240 20.72 -57.56 27.76
CA VAL A 1240 21.90 -58.36 27.44
C VAL A 1240 21.94 -59.53 28.41
N VAL A 1241 21.85 -60.75 27.89
CA VAL A 1241 22.07 -61.98 28.66
C VAL A 1241 23.52 -62.41 28.47
N GLN A 1242 24.23 -62.66 29.59
CA GLN A 1242 25.59 -63.20 29.64
C GLN A 1242 25.59 -64.67 30.05
#